data_AF-A0A844MW84-F1
#
_entry.id   AF-A0A844MW84-F1
#
_cell.length_a   1.000
_cell.length_b   1.000
_cell.length_c   1.000
_cell.angle_alpha   90.00
_cell.angle_beta   90.00
_cell.angle_gamma   90.00
#
_symmetry.space_group_name_H-M   'P 1'
#
loop_
_entity.id
_entity.type
_entity.pdbx_description
1 polymer ?
#
loop_
_entity_poly.entity_id
_entity_poly.type
_entity_poly.pdbx_seq_one_letter_code
_entity_poly.pdbx_strand_id
1 'polypeptide(L)'
;MKSILFIDSAVDNYKILLEGLLPDITPIVLNSNRDGVEQISQVLSQNSPIESVHIVSHGSPGTLYLGNSELSLHTLKNYSNQLQNWFSPSSHLPNLLLYGCHVAAGDVGEEFITKLHQLSGANIAATACPTGNAALGGNWNLKVNIGSVVNSPLAFTAEAMAAYPAVLALFSLGSYSSTTSSSMTSKVTVEGSYAYTVDSELGLQILDVADPKKPTFKGKYKFSADSEVKGVAIKEKYAYVASYTSGLQVVDLTDPTNPVTKLNDSTSCNTAEDIAIKDNYVYVAGGISGLQIFDISDSSKLTVRGNYKHGKGSIRNVTVKENYAYVLSESSFISTLQIIDITNPDLPVLKGSYNTSSTAFEVKVEGNYAYIAGGYSGMQIVDVSDVTKPTLKGSFDTSYNVFGVSIVGNLAYIADGNMGVQVLDVTDPVAPKSVGTYQTTGMAKGVFVVNNQAYIAGGSTGLEIVLNNTPPTATDITIDIKEDTVYAFTADDFSFSDLDRDDDDDDDDDDDDDDDDDDDDGGEGDSNDDDDDSEGDSNNDGDDGGRLKEIQITQLPLVGQFFQDADNDGIQDDGEAITVDQKIALADISKLKFKSIAEASGTNYASFQFKVSDGLEYSAVAYKATLNVQPVNDAPILSDTNVTLSAVIKGASAPIGAVGTLISSLVKLEGNVKDADTDALTGIAITKLDTTKGSWFYSIDNGNKWTSLSSISESNALLLAADTNTRLYFQPKAETTGQISDLLTFRAWDRTSGTNGGNVNITSSTNATAFSSTADTAGITVKDATDATDSGSTGGSVNVKLSLKIVSNNLFLLGDPSESGKLKLHIKLDGHTSKLVNELGVCVVDDDKGTIDGIAPDAEGYAQAALSRAQVIFSSITNAPKGFSSDITRLLEFKAGAKLKFFMIKDGTLDGVMSGKISFKNVLFADAKTQKTTDLGNGEFALDWDELLEGGGADFQKLKIKIKASNEEMPLGTGLQGTSGGEVIDLRAAKTEVKAEFTVHREAAFKNFVCFYQMADEKGGIDMNGDGKSDLMPGDEGYIKAAMSARVSGINLSVENQSSATFSGVFQKGSIFAPMIIADGIAEMLLDSDTKNDPAVYLPFLGANSNKTDHIRLLGSNCFGFEDLPGGGDNDFNDIVVKVNLKTA
;
A
#
# COMPACT_ATOMS: atom_id res chain seq x y z
N MET A 1 -23.20 -9.33 -49.69
CA MET A 1 -24.29 -9.50 -48.70
C MET A 1 -24.75 -8.08 -48.33
N LYS A 2 -25.73 -7.85 -47.44
CA LYS A 2 -26.17 -6.47 -47.14
C LYS A 2 -25.42 -5.89 -45.94
N SER A 3 -25.02 -4.63 -46.00
CA SER A 3 -24.54 -3.86 -44.84
C SER A 3 -25.61 -2.87 -44.39
N ILE A 4 -25.95 -2.88 -43.10
CA ILE A 4 -27.00 -2.02 -42.54
C ILE A 4 -26.42 -1.20 -41.41
N LEU A 5 -26.75 0.08 -41.35
CA LEU A 5 -26.43 0.96 -40.23
C LEU A 5 -27.70 1.31 -39.47
N PHE A 6 -27.74 0.95 -38.20
CA PHE A 6 -28.70 1.48 -37.24
C PHE A 6 -28.07 2.67 -36.55
N ILE A 7 -28.78 3.80 -36.53
CA ILE A 7 -28.39 4.98 -35.78
C ILE A 7 -29.52 5.39 -34.87
N ASP A 8 -29.18 5.58 -33.60
CA ASP A 8 -30.14 6.07 -32.63
C ASP A 8 -30.53 7.52 -32.93
N SER A 9 -31.82 7.84 -32.83
CA SER A 9 -32.29 9.21 -33.06
C SER A 9 -31.88 10.19 -31.95
N ALA A 10 -31.45 9.69 -30.79
CA ALA A 10 -30.88 10.46 -29.69
C ALA A 10 -29.41 10.85 -29.94
N VAL A 11 -28.72 10.27 -30.93
CA VAL A 11 -27.36 10.69 -31.29
C VAL A 11 -27.40 12.11 -31.85
N ASP A 12 -26.71 13.02 -31.18
CA ASP A 12 -26.62 14.41 -31.60
C ASP A 12 -26.14 14.55 -33.04
N ASN A 13 -26.80 15.40 -33.82
CA ASN A 13 -26.41 15.70 -35.20
C ASN A 13 -26.25 14.46 -36.12
N TYR A 14 -26.94 13.35 -35.83
CA TYR A 14 -26.83 12.10 -36.59
C TYR A 14 -27.06 12.27 -38.11
N LYS A 15 -27.80 13.31 -38.53
CA LYS A 15 -28.03 13.65 -39.94
C LYS A 15 -26.74 13.94 -40.70
N ILE A 16 -25.74 14.56 -40.07
CA ILE A 16 -24.42 14.80 -40.67
C ILE A 16 -23.72 13.47 -41.00
N LEU A 17 -23.85 12.49 -40.11
CA LEU A 17 -23.32 11.15 -40.32
C LEU A 17 -24.07 10.42 -41.45
N LEU A 18 -25.40 10.58 -41.51
CA LEU A 18 -26.20 10.00 -42.60
C LEU A 18 -25.89 10.61 -43.98
N GLU A 19 -25.58 11.90 -44.06
CA GLU A 19 -25.17 12.56 -45.32
C GLU A 19 -23.83 12.04 -45.85
N GLY A 20 -22.94 11.61 -44.95
CA GLY A 20 -21.66 10.97 -45.29
C GLY A 20 -21.65 9.45 -45.17
N LEU A 21 -22.81 8.79 -45.16
CA LEU A 21 -22.88 7.34 -45.13
C LEU A 21 -22.34 6.76 -46.44
N LEU A 22 -21.56 5.69 -46.36
CA LEU A 22 -21.05 5.02 -47.56
C LEU A 22 -22.20 4.45 -48.42
N PRO A 23 -22.12 4.52 -49.76
CA PRO A 23 -23.26 4.24 -50.66
C PRO A 23 -23.86 2.82 -50.57
N ASP A 24 -23.06 1.85 -50.13
CA ASP A 24 -23.45 0.44 -50.05
C ASP A 24 -24.04 0.04 -48.68
N ILE A 25 -24.17 1.01 -47.74
CA ILE A 25 -24.74 0.79 -46.41
C ILE A 25 -26.15 1.37 -46.36
N THR A 26 -27.13 0.56 -45.94
CA THR A 26 -28.52 0.99 -45.81
C THR A 26 -28.76 1.59 -44.41
N PRO A 27 -29.16 2.86 -44.26
CA PRO A 27 -29.41 3.46 -42.95
C PRO A 27 -30.82 3.16 -42.44
N ILE A 28 -30.92 2.94 -41.13
CA ILE A 28 -32.14 2.81 -40.36
C ILE A 28 -32.01 3.70 -39.13
N VAL A 29 -32.94 4.64 -38.95
CA VAL A 29 -32.99 5.48 -37.76
C VAL A 29 -33.91 4.81 -36.74
N LEU A 30 -33.39 4.52 -35.54
CA LEU A 30 -34.17 3.94 -34.45
C LEU A 30 -35.07 5.01 -33.83
N ASN A 31 -36.34 4.66 -33.59
CA ASN A 31 -37.26 5.53 -32.88
C ASN A 31 -36.95 5.49 -31.38
N SER A 32 -36.67 6.65 -30.79
CA SER A 32 -36.33 6.81 -29.37
C SER A 32 -37.44 6.37 -28.40
N ASN A 33 -38.68 6.21 -28.86
CA ASN A 33 -39.81 5.80 -28.00
C ASN A 33 -40.11 4.29 -28.03
N ARG A 34 -39.28 3.50 -28.70
CA ARG A 34 -39.47 2.05 -28.84
C ARG A 34 -38.19 1.33 -28.44
N ASP A 35 -38.32 0.08 -28.02
CA ASP A 35 -37.16 -0.75 -27.69
C ASP A 35 -36.26 -0.87 -28.93
N GLY A 36 -35.00 -0.48 -28.80
CA GLY A 36 -34.05 -0.43 -29.89
C GLY A 36 -33.60 -1.81 -30.34
N VAL A 37 -33.46 -2.76 -29.41
CA VAL A 37 -33.09 -4.15 -29.72
C VAL A 37 -34.20 -4.84 -30.51
N GLU A 38 -35.46 -4.65 -30.12
CA GLU A 38 -36.63 -5.12 -30.86
C GLU A 38 -36.71 -4.53 -32.28
N GLN A 39 -36.46 -3.23 -32.43
CA GLN A 39 -36.45 -2.56 -33.73
C GLN A 39 -35.37 -3.14 -34.65
N ILE A 40 -34.15 -3.32 -34.13
CA ILE A 40 -33.04 -3.96 -34.85
C ILE A 40 -33.44 -5.38 -35.26
N SER A 41 -33.93 -6.20 -34.33
CA SER A 41 -34.38 -7.57 -34.61
C SER A 41 -35.44 -7.64 -35.71
N GLN A 42 -36.44 -6.74 -35.68
CA GLN A 42 -37.50 -6.68 -36.68
C GLN A 42 -36.94 -6.42 -38.08
N VAL A 43 -36.01 -5.48 -38.21
CA VAL A 43 -35.39 -5.14 -39.50
C VAL A 43 -34.47 -6.26 -39.99
N LEU A 44 -33.65 -6.84 -39.12
CA LEU A 44 -32.73 -7.92 -39.47
C LEU A 44 -33.49 -9.19 -39.89
N SER A 45 -34.61 -9.52 -39.24
CA SER A 45 -35.43 -10.68 -39.62
C SER A 45 -36.00 -10.62 -41.05
N GLN A 46 -36.16 -9.40 -41.59
CA GLN A 46 -36.70 -9.15 -42.94
C GLN A 46 -35.60 -8.97 -43.99
N ASN A 47 -34.33 -8.92 -43.58
CA ASN A 47 -33.18 -8.68 -44.43
C ASN A 47 -32.13 -9.77 -44.19
N SER A 48 -32.13 -10.83 -45.00
CA SER A 48 -31.11 -11.89 -44.95
C SER A 48 -30.70 -12.29 -46.37
N PRO A 49 -29.40 -12.56 -46.66
CA PRO A 49 -28.25 -12.58 -45.73
C PRO A 49 -27.59 -11.21 -45.49
N ILE A 50 -27.17 -10.97 -44.23
CA ILE A 50 -26.46 -9.75 -43.77
C ILE A 50 -24.95 -10.00 -43.73
N GLU A 51 -24.19 -9.01 -44.20
CA GLU A 51 -22.72 -8.98 -44.17
C GLU A 51 -22.20 -8.31 -42.90
N SER A 52 -22.73 -7.12 -42.63
CA SER A 52 -22.33 -6.32 -41.49
C SER A 52 -23.49 -5.48 -40.96
N VAL A 53 -23.47 -5.26 -39.66
CA VAL A 53 -24.37 -4.36 -38.93
C VAL A 53 -23.51 -3.33 -38.24
N HIS A 54 -23.82 -2.06 -38.48
CA HIS A 54 -23.22 -0.94 -37.77
C HIS A 54 -24.28 -0.39 -36.81
N ILE A 55 -23.92 -0.15 -35.56
CA ILE A 55 -24.81 0.44 -34.56
C ILE A 55 -24.15 1.71 -34.04
N VAL A 56 -24.81 2.85 -34.20
CA VAL A 56 -24.35 4.15 -33.71
C VAL A 56 -25.30 4.64 -32.62
N SER A 57 -24.78 4.81 -31.42
CA SER A 57 -25.55 5.22 -30.24
C SER A 57 -24.68 5.92 -29.21
N HIS A 58 -25.28 6.52 -28.18
CA HIS A 58 -24.53 6.79 -26.95
C HIS A 58 -24.10 5.47 -26.29
N GLY A 59 -23.11 5.55 -25.41
CA GLY A 59 -22.56 4.37 -24.75
C GLY A 59 -21.77 4.71 -23.50
N SER A 60 -21.60 3.69 -22.68
CA SER A 60 -20.72 3.63 -21.52
C SER A 60 -20.08 2.24 -21.49
N PRO A 61 -19.06 1.98 -20.64
CA PRO A 61 -18.49 0.63 -20.48
C PRO A 61 -19.57 -0.46 -20.43
N GLY A 62 -19.52 -1.38 -21.39
CA GLY A 62 -20.41 -2.53 -21.52
C GLY A 62 -21.87 -2.24 -21.85
N THR A 63 -22.18 -1.05 -22.38
CA THR A 63 -23.57 -0.61 -22.58
C THR A 63 -23.76 0.20 -23.87
N LEU A 64 -24.79 -0.15 -24.64
CA LEU A 64 -25.34 0.63 -25.75
C LEU A 64 -26.76 1.10 -25.43
N TYR A 65 -27.03 2.38 -25.61
CA TYR A 65 -28.37 2.95 -25.42
C TYR A 65 -29.12 3.01 -26.75
N LEU A 66 -30.17 2.19 -26.89
CA LEU A 66 -30.86 1.96 -28.15
C LEU A 66 -32.37 2.18 -27.98
N GLY A 67 -32.90 3.23 -28.60
CA GLY A 67 -34.29 3.64 -28.48
C GLY A 67 -34.62 4.09 -27.06
N ASN A 68 -35.58 3.43 -26.43
CA ASN A 68 -35.88 3.57 -24.99
C ASN A 68 -35.38 2.39 -24.15
N SER A 69 -34.47 1.58 -24.71
CA SER A 69 -33.92 0.38 -24.09
C SER A 69 -32.40 0.45 -23.98
N GLU A 70 -31.85 -0.38 -23.11
CA GLU A 70 -30.41 -0.51 -22.91
C GLU A 70 -29.99 -1.93 -23.28
N LEU A 71 -29.01 -2.05 -24.17
CA LEU A 71 -28.31 -3.30 -24.45
C LEU A 71 -26.99 -3.28 -23.69
N SER A 72 -26.95 -3.91 -22.52
CA SER A 72 -25.81 -3.96 -21.63
C SER A 72 -25.56 -5.35 -21.09
N LEU A 73 -24.45 -5.52 -20.37
CA LEU A 73 -24.08 -6.80 -19.77
C LEU A 73 -25.20 -7.44 -18.93
N HIS A 74 -25.98 -6.61 -18.21
CA HIS A 74 -27.10 -7.05 -17.38
C HIS A 74 -28.37 -7.38 -18.19
N THR A 75 -28.59 -6.71 -19.32
CA THR A 75 -29.80 -6.91 -20.13
C THR A 75 -29.62 -7.93 -21.26
N LEU A 76 -28.38 -8.32 -21.59
CA LEU A 76 -28.07 -9.31 -22.63
C LEU A 76 -28.88 -10.60 -22.48
N LYS A 77 -29.04 -11.09 -21.25
CA LYS A 77 -29.82 -12.30 -20.97
C LYS A 77 -31.28 -12.14 -21.41
N ASN A 78 -31.88 -10.98 -21.16
CA ASN A 78 -33.27 -10.69 -21.51
C ASN A 78 -33.48 -10.67 -23.03
N TYR A 79 -32.45 -10.27 -23.78
CA TYR A 79 -32.48 -10.20 -25.24
C TYR A 79 -31.88 -11.43 -25.94
N SER A 80 -31.46 -12.47 -25.22
CA SER A 80 -30.77 -13.66 -25.77
C SER A 80 -31.44 -14.24 -27.02
N ASN A 81 -32.77 -14.43 -26.97
CA ASN A 81 -33.54 -14.99 -28.09
C ASN A 81 -33.52 -14.07 -29.32
N GLN A 82 -33.55 -12.76 -29.13
CA GLN A 82 -33.49 -11.79 -30.22
C GLN A 82 -32.08 -11.74 -30.84
N LEU A 83 -31.05 -11.69 -30.00
CA LEU A 83 -29.64 -11.60 -30.41
C LEU A 83 -29.19 -12.85 -31.18
N GLN A 84 -29.58 -14.05 -30.71
CA GLN A 84 -29.31 -15.31 -31.41
C GLN A 84 -29.93 -15.40 -32.81
N ASN A 85 -30.98 -14.62 -33.05
CA ASN A 85 -31.68 -14.58 -34.34
C ASN A 85 -31.30 -13.37 -35.20
N TRP A 86 -30.40 -12.48 -34.75
CA TRP A 86 -29.93 -11.34 -35.54
C TRP A 86 -29.22 -11.79 -36.82
N PHE A 87 -28.54 -12.94 -36.77
CA PHE A 87 -27.77 -13.47 -37.87
C PHE A 87 -28.16 -14.93 -38.16
N SER A 88 -28.42 -15.25 -39.42
CA SER A 88 -28.70 -16.63 -39.83
C SER A 88 -27.40 -17.45 -39.87
N PRO A 89 -27.43 -18.75 -39.52
CA PRO A 89 -26.26 -19.63 -39.66
C PRO A 89 -25.72 -19.60 -41.09
N SER A 90 -24.50 -19.10 -41.28
CA SER A 90 -23.84 -18.90 -42.56
C SER A 90 -22.45 -19.55 -42.52
N SER A 91 -21.87 -19.86 -43.70
CA SER A 91 -20.49 -20.36 -43.80
C SER A 91 -19.42 -19.31 -43.44
N HIS A 92 -19.82 -18.06 -43.20
CA HIS A 92 -18.97 -16.95 -42.77
C HIS A 92 -19.70 -16.15 -41.67
N LEU A 93 -18.97 -15.75 -40.63
CA LEU A 93 -19.52 -14.94 -39.52
C LEU A 93 -19.72 -13.48 -39.98
N PRO A 94 -20.89 -12.87 -39.73
CA PRO A 94 -21.12 -11.45 -40.03
C PRO A 94 -20.38 -10.54 -39.05
N ASN A 95 -20.21 -9.26 -39.40
CA ASN A 95 -19.55 -8.29 -38.54
C ASN A 95 -20.56 -7.36 -37.85
N LEU A 96 -20.37 -7.09 -36.57
CA LEU A 96 -21.15 -6.15 -35.77
C LEU A 96 -20.23 -5.04 -35.26
N LEU A 97 -20.38 -3.83 -35.80
CA LEU A 97 -19.54 -2.67 -35.53
C LEU A 97 -20.29 -1.69 -34.63
N LEU A 98 -19.77 -1.43 -33.43
CA LEU A 98 -20.42 -0.68 -32.36
C LEU A 98 -19.74 0.68 -32.16
N TYR A 99 -20.45 1.74 -32.52
CA TYR A 99 -20.02 3.13 -32.41
C TYR A 99 -20.77 3.78 -31.24
N GLY A 100 -20.22 3.60 -30.03
CA GLY A 100 -20.68 4.25 -28.81
C GLY A 100 -19.48 4.52 -27.90
N CYS A 101 -19.57 5.56 -27.08
CA CYS A 101 -18.47 5.95 -26.21
C CYS A 101 -18.13 4.88 -25.19
N HIS A 102 -16.85 4.54 -25.10
CA HIS A 102 -16.34 3.62 -24.09
C HIS A 102 -17.04 2.25 -24.04
N VAL A 103 -17.78 1.85 -25.07
CA VAL A 103 -18.61 0.62 -25.06
C VAL A 103 -17.79 -0.63 -24.76
N ALA A 104 -16.57 -0.67 -25.29
CA ALA A 104 -15.59 -1.72 -25.04
C ALA A 104 -14.42 -1.23 -24.17
N ALA A 105 -14.62 -0.16 -23.39
CA ALA A 105 -13.61 0.31 -22.46
C ALA A 105 -13.64 -0.53 -21.19
N GLY A 106 -12.45 -0.91 -20.75
CA GLY A 106 -12.29 -1.73 -19.56
C GLY A 106 -12.99 -3.07 -19.65
N ASP A 107 -12.99 -3.73 -18.51
CA ASP A 107 -13.38 -5.12 -18.37
C ASP A 107 -14.86 -5.39 -18.63
N VAL A 108 -15.72 -4.51 -18.14
CA VAL A 108 -17.18 -4.56 -18.39
C VAL A 108 -17.47 -4.44 -19.88
N GLY A 109 -16.71 -3.57 -20.57
CA GLY A 109 -16.82 -3.37 -22.01
C GLY A 109 -16.37 -4.59 -22.82
N GLU A 110 -15.23 -5.19 -22.46
CA GLU A 110 -14.71 -6.39 -23.11
C GLU A 110 -15.60 -7.62 -22.87
N GLU A 111 -16.12 -7.79 -21.65
CA GLU A 111 -17.05 -8.88 -21.33
C GLU A 111 -18.38 -8.72 -22.06
N PHE A 112 -18.91 -7.49 -22.14
CA PHE A 112 -20.12 -7.19 -22.89
C PHE A 112 -19.97 -7.59 -24.37
N ILE A 113 -18.89 -7.17 -25.04
CA ILE A 113 -18.67 -7.57 -26.44
C ILE A 113 -18.37 -9.07 -26.57
N THR A 114 -17.79 -9.71 -25.55
CA THR A 114 -17.56 -11.18 -25.54
C THR A 114 -18.88 -11.95 -25.46
N LYS A 115 -19.76 -11.62 -24.51
CA LYS A 115 -21.07 -12.26 -24.39
C LYS A 115 -21.98 -11.94 -25.57
N LEU A 116 -21.92 -10.71 -26.08
CA LEU A 116 -22.66 -10.34 -27.29
C LEU A 116 -22.13 -11.10 -28.52
N HIS A 117 -20.82 -11.34 -28.64
CA HIS A 117 -20.24 -12.19 -29.68
C HIS A 117 -20.76 -13.63 -29.58
N GLN A 118 -20.77 -14.21 -28.38
CA GLN A 118 -21.28 -15.56 -28.14
C GLN A 118 -22.78 -15.69 -28.45
N LEU A 119 -23.58 -14.71 -28.05
CA LEU A 119 -25.04 -14.73 -28.25
C LEU A 119 -25.42 -14.46 -29.72
N SER A 120 -24.75 -13.53 -30.38
CA SER A 120 -25.09 -13.14 -31.76
C SER A 120 -24.41 -13.99 -32.83
N GLY A 121 -23.28 -14.61 -32.51
CA GLY A 121 -22.44 -15.33 -33.48
C GLY A 121 -21.76 -14.42 -34.52
N ALA A 122 -21.67 -13.11 -34.27
CA ALA A 122 -21.00 -12.15 -35.16
C ALA A 122 -19.60 -11.80 -34.65
N ASN A 123 -18.64 -11.51 -35.53
CA ASN A 123 -17.40 -10.84 -35.10
C ASN A 123 -17.75 -9.41 -34.66
N ILE A 124 -17.18 -8.92 -33.57
CA ILE A 124 -17.52 -7.61 -33.00
C ILE A 124 -16.32 -6.68 -33.05
N ALA A 125 -16.53 -5.41 -33.41
CA ALA A 125 -15.56 -4.34 -33.23
C ALA A 125 -16.23 -3.13 -32.56
N ALA A 126 -15.59 -2.54 -31.55
CA ALA A 126 -16.14 -1.48 -30.73
C ALA A 126 -15.05 -0.48 -30.27
N THR A 127 -15.46 0.68 -29.74
CA THR A 127 -14.52 1.68 -29.20
C THR A 127 -14.30 1.51 -27.69
N ALA A 128 -13.09 1.78 -27.23
CA ALA A 128 -12.71 1.88 -25.81
C ALA A 128 -12.45 3.33 -25.37
N CYS A 129 -12.70 4.30 -26.23
CA CYS A 129 -12.41 5.71 -26.00
C CYS A 129 -13.65 6.55 -26.36
N PRO A 130 -13.65 7.87 -26.12
CA PRO A 130 -14.68 8.73 -26.67
C PRO A 130 -14.76 8.59 -28.20
N THR A 131 -15.96 8.38 -28.76
CA THR A 131 -16.24 8.27 -30.19
C THR A 131 -16.72 9.61 -30.75
N GLY A 132 -16.11 10.13 -31.81
CA GLY A 132 -16.58 11.39 -32.44
C GLY A 132 -15.47 12.36 -32.81
N ASN A 133 -15.70 13.65 -32.63
CA ASN A 133 -14.81 14.74 -33.07
C ASN A 133 -13.45 14.71 -32.34
N ALA A 134 -12.36 14.70 -33.12
CA ALA A 134 -10.99 14.68 -32.62
C ALA A 134 -10.59 15.92 -31.80
N ALA A 135 -11.14 17.09 -32.12
CA ALA A 135 -10.89 18.31 -31.34
C ALA A 135 -11.54 18.28 -29.95
N LEU A 136 -12.51 17.39 -29.74
CA LEU A 136 -13.18 17.15 -28.46
C LEU A 136 -12.67 15.87 -27.77
N GLY A 137 -11.52 15.33 -28.19
CA GLY A 137 -10.91 14.13 -27.64
C GLY A 137 -11.49 12.80 -28.17
N GLY A 138 -12.44 12.85 -29.09
CA GLY A 138 -13.05 11.65 -29.69
C GLY A 138 -12.30 11.08 -30.88
N ASN A 139 -12.55 9.82 -31.22
CA ASN A 139 -12.13 9.26 -32.52
C ASN A 139 -13.05 8.12 -32.96
N TRP A 140 -13.09 7.82 -34.26
CA TRP A 140 -13.99 6.82 -34.82
C TRP A 140 -13.39 5.40 -34.90
N ASN A 141 -12.28 5.13 -34.20
CA ASN A 141 -11.56 3.87 -34.34
C ASN A 141 -12.16 2.76 -33.46
N LEU A 142 -12.64 1.69 -34.09
CA LEU A 142 -13.14 0.49 -33.40
C LEU A 142 -11.99 -0.49 -33.12
N LYS A 143 -11.09 -0.13 -32.19
CA LYS A 143 -9.84 -0.89 -31.97
C LYS A 143 -10.04 -2.18 -31.19
N VAL A 144 -11.04 -2.25 -30.31
CA VAL A 144 -11.32 -3.48 -29.53
C VAL A 144 -12.17 -4.40 -30.39
N ASN A 145 -11.72 -5.63 -30.59
CA ASN A 145 -12.36 -6.57 -31.50
C ASN A 145 -12.32 -8.02 -30.99
N ILE A 146 -13.36 -8.77 -31.34
CA ILE A 146 -13.49 -10.21 -31.08
C ILE A 146 -13.86 -10.91 -32.38
N GLY A 147 -13.11 -11.97 -32.69
CA GLY A 147 -13.18 -12.67 -33.97
C GLY A 147 -12.36 -11.98 -35.08
N SER A 148 -12.43 -12.50 -36.30
CA SER A 148 -11.62 -11.99 -37.42
C SER A 148 -12.30 -10.80 -38.11
N VAL A 149 -12.32 -9.63 -37.48
CA VAL A 149 -12.77 -8.37 -38.11
C VAL A 149 -11.67 -7.79 -38.99
N VAL A 150 -11.21 -8.55 -40.00
CA VAL A 150 -10.13 -8.09 -40.88
C VAL A 150 -10.71 -7.15 -41.94
N ASN A 151 -10.40 -5.86 -41.85
CA ASN A 151 -10.66 -4.81 -42.85
C ASN A 151 -12.14 -4.42 -43.11
N SER A 152 -13.03 -4.45 -42.12
CA SER A 152 -14.38 -3.86 -42.30
C SER A 152 -14.29 -2.33 -42.33
N PRO A 153 -14.68 -1.66 -43.43
CA PRO A 153 -14.65 -0.19 -43.50
C PRO A 153 -15.63 0.41 -42.49
N LEU A 154 -15.28 1.57 -41.92
CA LEU A 154 -16.20 2.34 -41.09
C LEU A 154 -17.43 2.77 -41.92
N ALA A 155 -18.55 3.06 -41.26
CA ALA A 155 -19.79 3.35 -41.99
C ALA A 155 -19.79 4.68 -42.76
N PHE A 156 -18.88 5.59 -42.42
CA PHE A 156 -18.94 7.00 -42.81
C PHE A 156 -17.69 7.44 -43.57
N THR A 157 -17.84 8.44 -44.43
CA THR A 157 -16.72 9.10 -45.11
C THR A 157 -15.84 9.87 -44.11
N ALA A 158 -14.56 10.06 -44.45
CA ALA A 158 -13.63 10.83 -43.64
C ALA A 158 -14.11 12.27 -43.45
N GLU A 159 -14.74 12.85 -44.47
CA GLU A 159 -15.30 14.21 -44.43
C GLU A 159 -16.44 14.34 -43.41
N ALA A 160 -17.35 13.37 -43.34
CA ALA A 160 -18.45 13.41 -42.37
C ALA A 160 -18.00 13.12 -40.95
N MET A 161 -17.06 12.19 -40.76
CA MET A 161 -16.43 11.95 -39.45
C MET A 161 -15.68 13.17 -38.92
N ALA A 162 -15.03 13.93 -39.81
CA ALA A 162 -14.33 15.18 -39.47
C ALA A 162 -15.30 16.37 -39.27
N ALA A 163 -16.40 16.41 -40.00
CA ALA A 163 -17.42 17.45 -39.90
C ALA A 163 -18.40 17.25 -38.73
N TYR A 164 -18.43 16.06 -38.13
CA TYR A 164 -19.29 15.77 -36.98
C TYR A 164 -18.90 16.65 -35.78
N PRO A 165 -19.81 17.46 -35.21
CA PRO A 165 -19.45 18.51 -34.26
C PRO A 165 -19.35 18.06 -32.79
N ALA A 166 -19.59 16.78 -32.48
CA ALA A 166 -19.73 16.29 -31.10
C ALA A 166 -18.88 15.01 -30.84
N VAL A 167 -18.85 14.55 -29.59
CA VAL A 167 -18.54 13.16 -29.23
C VAL A 167 -19.82 12.47 -28.78
N LEU A 168 -19.92 11.16 -28.99
CA LEU A 168 -20.93 10.36 -28.30
C LEU A 168 -20.67 10.53 -26.78
N ALA A 169 -21.67 10.53 -25.90
CA ALA A 169 -21.50 10.90 -24.48
C ALA A 169 -21.72 9.72 -23.51
N LEU A 170 -21.11 9.80 -22.30
CA LEU A 170 -21.49 9.02 -21.10
C LEU A 170 -22.90 9.45 -20.65
N PHE A 171 -23.70 8.49 -20.18
CA PHE A 171 -25.16 8.61 -20.12
C PHE A 171 -25.66 9.63 -19.09
N SER A 172 -26.35 10.67 -19.57
CA SER A 172 -27.41 11.33 -18.81
C SER A 172 -28.51 10.30 -18.55
N LEU A 173 -28.83 10.00 -17.29
CA LEU A 173 -29.94 9.11 -16.92
C LEU A 173 -31.23 9.53 -17.62
N GLY A 174 -31.54 10.83 -17.51
CA GLY A 174 -32.69 11.47 -18.12
C GLY A 174 -32.54 12.99 -18.08
N SER A 175 -33.24 13.67 -18.97
CA SER A 175 -33.26 15.13 -19.00
C SER A 175 -34.67 15.64 -19.28
N TYR A 176 -34.94 16.84 -18.77
CA TYR A 176 -36.16 17.57 -19.04
C TYR A 176 -35.80 18.98 -19.51
N SER A 177 -36.16 19.28 -20.76
CA SER A 177 -35.98 20.61 -21.34
C SER A 177 -37.32 21.29 -21.59
N SER A 178 -37.44 22.56 -21.18
CA SER A 178 -38.58 23.38 -21.54
C SER A 178 -38.44 23.88 -22.99
N THR A 179 -39.52 23.89 -23.77
CA THR A 179 -39.46 24.17 -25.23
C THR A 179 -39.20 25.63 -25.60
N THR A 180 -38.84 26.48 -24.62
CA THR A 180 -38.62 27.92 -24.79
C THR A 180 -37.14 28.23 -24.82
N SER A 181 -36.62 28.63 -26.00
CA SER A 181 -35.19 28.88 -26.25
C SER A 181 -34.56 30.06 -25.49
N SER A 182 -35.30 30.73 -24.60
CA SER A 182 -34.83 31.86 -23.78
C SER A 182 -34.89 31.60 -22.27
N SER A 183 -35.35 30.43 -21.84
CA SER A 183 -35.38 30.02 -20.42
C SER A 183 -34.00 29.66 -19.91
N MET A 184 -33.71 29.99 -18.65
CA MET A 184 -32.50 29.56 -17.95
C MET A 184 -32.88 28.95 -16.60
N THR A 185 -32.69 27.65 -16.48
CA THR A 185 -32.83 26.92 -15.21
C THR A 185 -31.56 27.12 -14.38
N SER A 186 -31.71 27.70 -13.19
CA SER A 186 -30.59 28.20 -12.39
C SER A 186 -30.38 27.44 -11.07
N LYS A 187 -31.43 26.81 -10.54
CA LYS A 187 -31.38 26.05 -9.28
C LYS A 187 -32.28 24.83 -9.37
N VAL A 188 -31.93 23.79 -8.65
CA VAL A 188 -32.72 22.56 -8.47
C VAL A 188 -32.65 22.14 -7.01
N THR A 189 -33.77 21.62 -6.50
CA THR A 189 -33.85 20.90 -5.23
C THR A 189 -34.74 19.69 -5.43
N VAL A 190 -34.52 18.61 -4.69
CA VAL A 190 -35.30 17.38 -4.79
C VAL A 190 -35.89 17.07 -3.42
N GLU A 191 -37.17 16.70 -3.39
CA GLU A 191 -37.88 16.25 -2.18
C GLU A 191 -38.75 15.05 -2.59
N GLY A 192 -38.48 13.88 -2.01
CA GLY A 192 -39.14 12.63 -2.38
C GLY A 192 -39.03 12.35 -3.88
N SER A 193 -40.17 12.13 -4.55
CA SER A 193 -40.22 11.83 -5.98
C SER A 193 -40.29 13.06 -6.89
N TYR A 194 -40.08 14.26 -6.37
CA TYR A 194 -40.19 15.50 -7.15
C TYR A 194 -38.89 16.30 -7.17
N ALA A 195 -38.50 16.76 -8.36
CA ALA A 195 -37.51 17.80 -8.56
C ALA A 195 -38.19 19.14 -8.81
N TYR A 196 -37.71 20.17 -8.10
CA TYR A 196 -38.21 21.53 -8.16
C TYR A 196 -37.13 22.43 -8.76
N THR A 197 -37.37 22.93 -9.96
CA THR A 197 -36.38 23.74 -10.68
C THR A 197 -36.81 25.20 -10.72
N VAL A 198 -35.83 26.10 -10.63
CA VAL A 198 -36.03 27.55 -10.73
C VAL A 198 -35.60 28.03 -12.10
N ASP A 199 -36.55 28.52 -12.88
CA ASP A 199 -36.35 29.01 -14.24
C ASP A 199 -36.68 30.50 -14.37
N SER A 200 -35.81 31.24 -15.05
CA SER A 200 -35.90 32.70 -15.20
C SER A 200 -37.22 33.18 -15.84
N GLU A 201 -37.78 32.40 -16.76
CA GLU A 201 -39.00 32.76 -17.49
C GLU A 201 -40.23 32.02 -16.95
N LEU A 202 -40.07 30.74 -16.62
CA LEU A 202 -41.18 29.86 -16.25
C LEU A 202 -41.50 29.89 -14.75
N GLY A 203 -40.63 30.48 -13.92
CA GLY A 203 -40.76 30.48 -12.47
C GLY A 203 -40.34 29.14 -11.87
N LEU A 204 -41.05 28.69 -10.84
CA LEU A 204 -40.86 27.37 -10.25
C LEU A 204 -41.48 26.31 -11.17
N GLN A 205 -40.72 25.28 -11.56
CA GLN A 205 -41.25 24.09 -12.23
C GLN A 205 -41.21 22.89 -11.28
N ILE A 206 -42.22 22.01 -11.41
CA ILE A 206 -42.38 20.81 -10.61
C ILE A 206 -42.31 19.61 -11.56
N LEU A 207 -41.31 18.77 -11.36
CA LEU A 207 -41.00 17.62 -12.19
C LEU A 207 -41.10 16.36 -11.34
N ASP A 208 -41.80 15.34 -11.80
CA ASP A 208 -41.80 14.01 -11.21
C ASP A 208 -40.61 13.24 -11.75
N VAL A 209 -39.77 12.80 -10.83
CA VAL A 209 -38.48 12.14 -11.06
C VAL A 209 -38.45 10.76 -10.41
N ALA A 210 -39.62 10.16 -10.12
CA ALA A 210 -39.70 8.78 -9.62
C ALA A 210 -39.02 7.77 -10.57
N ASP A 211 -39.12 8.02 -11.88
CA ASP A 211 -38.24 7.40 -12.88
C ASP A 211 -37.23 8.47 -13.34
N PRO A 212 -35.98 8.46 -12.83
CA PRO A 212 -34.99 9.48 -13.17
C PRO A 212 -34.55 9.40 -14.63
N LYS A 213 -34.84 8.29 -15.33
CA LYS A 213 -34.61 8.19 -16.78
C LYS A 213 -35.68 8.93 -17.59
N LYS A 214 -36.80 9.28 -16.98
CA LYS A 214 -37.96 9.93 -17.61
C LYS A 214 -38.54 11.01 -16.71
N PRO A 215 -37.80 12.08 -16.41
CA PRO A 215 -38.35 13.21 -15.67
C PRO A 215 -39.57 13.78 -16.40
N THR A 216 -40.71 13.90 -15.71
CA THR A 216 -41.96 14.39 -16.30
C THR A 216 -42.46 15.67 -15.66
N PHE A 217 -42.83 16.65 -16.48
CA PHE A 217 -43.43 17.89 -15.99
C PHE A 217 -44.81 17.67 -15.41
N LYS A 218 -45.04 18.19 -14.19
CA LYS A 218 -46.36 18.19 -13.55
C LYS A 218 -46.99 19.56 -13.54
N GLY A 219 -46.25 20.58 -13.16
CA GLY A 219 -46.80 21.92 -13.02
C GLY A 219 -45.74 23.00 -12.91
N LYS A 220 -46.19 24.26 -12.92
CA LYS A 220 -45.32 25.42 -12.72
C LYS A 220 -46.05 26.49 -11.94
N TYR A 221 -45.28 27.33 -11.26
CA TYR A 221 -45.78 28.46 -10.50
C TYR A 221 -44.94 29.71 -10.77
N LYS A 222 -45.61 30.80 -11.14
CA LYS A 222 -45.02 32.14 -11.24
C LYS A 222 -46.04 33.15 -10.71
N PHE A 223 -45.64 33.89 -9.67
CA PHE A 223 -46.55 34.83 -8.98
C PHE A 223 -46.98 36.00 -9.87
N SER A 224 -46.04 36.61 -10.58
CA SER A 224 -46.31 37.71 -11.51
C SER A 224 -45.38 37.62 -12.72
N ALA A 225 -45.82 38.14 -13.86
CA ALA A 225 -45.03 38.11 -15.10
C ALA A 225 -43.72 38.90 -14.98
N ASP A 226 -43.70 39.94 -14.15
CA ASP A 226 -42.59 40.88 -13.99
C ASP A 226 -41.62 40.50 -12.85
N SER A 227 -41.84 39.37 -12.17
CA SER A 227 -41.01 38.92 -11.05
C SER A 227 -40.34 37.58 -11.36
N GLU A 228 -39.05 37.50 -11.11
CA GLU A 228 -38.24 36.29 -11.26
C GLU A 228 -38.34 35.45 -9.98
N VAL A 229 -38.36 34.13 -10.13
CA VAL A 229 -38.16 33.20 -9.01
C VAL A 229 -36.66 32.97 -8.87
N LYS A 230 -36.12 33.08 -7.66
CA LYS A 230 -34.68 33.00 -7.39
C LYS A 230 -34.29 31.81 -6.52
N GLY A 231 -35.15 31.44 -5.58
CA GLY A 231 -34.94 30.30 -4.69
C GLY A 231 -36.25 29.61 -4.34
N VAL A 232 -36.15 28.32 -4.00
CA VAL A 232 -37.25 27.50 -3.52
C VAL A 232 -36.73 26.61 -2.39
N ALA A 233 -37.56 26.42 -1.37
CA ALA A 233 -37.38 25.40 -0.33
C ALA A 233 -38.72 24.72 -0.08
N ILE A 234 -38.69 23.41 0.17
CA ILE A 234 -39.88 22.59 0.35
C ILE A 234 -40.01 22.23 1.84
N LYS A 235 -41.23 22.30 2.36
CA LYS A 235 -41.58 21.70 3.65
C LYS A 235 -42.97 21.12 3.56
N GLU A 236 -43.07 19.80 3.73
CA GLU A 236 -44.31 19.04 3.54
C GLU A 236 -44.91 19.32 2.14
N LYS A 237 -46.16 19.78 2.09
CA LYS A 237 -46.87 20.12 0.86
C LYS A 237 -46.72 21.59 0.43
N TYR A 238 -45.82 22.35 1.05
CA TYR A 238 -45.65 23.77 0.77
C TYR A 238 -44.28 24.06 0.13
N ALA A 239 -44.31 24.77 -1.00
CA ALA A 239 -43.12 25.42 -1.54
C ALA A 239 -43.04 26.86 -1.04
N TYR A 240 -41.92 27.20 -0.42
CA TYR A 240 -41.56 28.55 -0.05
C TYR A 240 -40.65 29.11 -1.13
N VAL A 241 -41.08 30.19 -1.77
CA VAL A 241 -40.47 30.69 -3.00
C VAL A 241 -39.98 32.11 -2.76
N ALA A 242 -38.67 32.32 -2.90
CA ALA A 242 -38.07 33.64 -2.98
C ALA A 242 -38.28 34.18 -4.40
N SER A 243 -39.08 35.24 -4.52
CA SER A 243 -39.33 35.91 -5.80
C SER A 243 -38.83 37.35 -5.74
N TYR A 244 -37.95 37.72 -6.67
CA TYR A 244 -37.11 38.92 -6.59
C TYR A 244 -37.90 40.17 -6.20
N THR A 245 -38.85 40.63 -7.02
CA THR A 245 -39.64 41.85 -6.72
C THR A 245 -40.91 41.58 -5.92
N SER A 246 -41.29 40.32 -5.72
CA SER A 246 -42.55 39.92 -5.07
C SER A 246 -42.37 39.40 -3.63
N GLY A 247 -41.13 39.26 -3.16
CA GLY A 247 -40.81 38.80 -1.81
C GLY A 247 -41.04 37.30 -1.61
N LEU A 248 -41.43 36.90 -0.39
CA LEU A 248 -41.68 35.51 -0.01
C LEU A 248 -43.09 35.08 -0.43
N GLN A 249 -43.19 33.97 -1.16
CA GLN A 249 -44.45 33.34 -1.54
C GLN A 249 -44.54 31.95 -0.92
N VAL A 250 -45.68 31.60 -0.35
CA VAL A 250 -46.00 30.22 0.08
C VAL A 250 -46.98 29.63 -0.91
N VAL A 251 -46.60 28.52 -1.51
CA VAL A 251 -47.34 27.85 -2.58
C VAL A 251 -47.80 26.51 -2.07
N ASP A 252 -49.11 26.24 -2.15
CA ASP A 252 -49.69 24.94 -1.84
C ASP A 252 -49.48 23.99 -3.02
N LEU A 253 -48.79 22.88 -2.76
CA LEU A 253 -48.44 21.82 -3.70
C LEU A 253 -49.26 20.54 -3.48
N THR A 254 -50.39 20.60 -2.76
CA THR A 254 -51.29 19.45 -2.57
C THR A 254 -51.71 18.85 -3.92
N ASP A 255 -51.91 19.70 -4.94
CA ASP A 255 -51.99 19.29 -6.34
C ASP A 255 -50.80 19.89 -7.11
N PRO A 256 -49.72 19.14 -7.34
CA PRO A 256 -48.52 19.65 -8.02
C PRO A 256 -48.78 19.99 -9.50
N THR A 257 -49.92 19.58 -10.08
CA THR A 257 -50.31 19.99 -11.44
C THR A 257 -50.97 21.36 -11.49
N ASN A 258 -51.46 21.85 -10.36
CA ASN A 258 -52.11 23.15 -10.22
C ASN A 258 -51.68 23.84 -8.90
N PRO A 259 -50.41 24.24 -8.79
CA PRO A 259 -49.90 24.92 -7.61
C PRO A 259 -50.58 26.28 -7.41
N VAL A 260 -51.00 26.58 -6.17
CA VAL A 260 -51.73 27.82 -5.84
C VAL A 260 -51.04 28.62 -4.74
N THR A 261 -51.04 29.95 -4.86
CA THR A 261 -50.56 30.83 -3.79
C THR A 261 -51.44 30.65 -2.55
N LYS A 262 -50.84 30.28 -1.43
CA LYS A 262 -51.48 30.23 -0.12
C LYS A 262 -51.29 31.53 0.64
N LEU A 263 -50.03 32.00 0.72
CA LEU A 263 -49.66 33.23 1.42
C LEU A 263 -48.62 33.99 0.61
N ASN A 264 -48.56 35.30 0.81
CA ASN A 264 -47.55 36.16 0.22
C ASN A 264 -47.13 37.26 1.19
N ASP A 265 -45.84 37.57 1.20
CA ASP A 265 -45.32 38.79 1.80
C ASP A 265 -44.37 39.49 0.83
N SER A 266 -44.87 40.56 0.21
CA SER A 266 -44.11 41.44 -0.68
C SER A 266 -43.56 42.68 0.03
N THR A 267 -43.81 42.83 1.34
CA THR A 267 -43.52 44.06 2.08
C THR A 267 -42.27 43.98 2.94
N SER A 268 -41.93 42.81 3.48
CA SER A 268 -40.75 42.67 4.35
C SER A 268 -39.45 42.43 3.59
N CYS A 269 -39.53 41.87 2.38
CA CYS A 269 -38.41 41.76 1.44
C CYS A 269 -38.90 42.03 0.00
N ASN A 270 -38.32 43.02 -0.67
CA ASN A 270 -38.67 43.39 -2.05
C ASN A 270 -37.55 43.09 -3.08
N THR A 271 -36.54 42.31 -2.66
CA THR A 271 -35.42 41.79 -3.46
C THR A 271 -35.03 40.41 -2.93
N ALA A 272 -35.95 39.43 -2.94
CA ALA A 272 -35.68 38.08 -2.41
C ALA A 272 -34.84 37.26 -3.41
N GLU A 273 -33.66 36.82 -2.99
CA GLU A 273 -32.64 36.16 -3.83
C GLU A 273 -32.48 34.68 -3.52
N ASP A 274 -32.66 34.26 -2.26
CA ASP A 274 -32.61 32.85 -1.89
C ASP A 274 -33.36 32.58 -0.59
N ILE A 275 -33.56 31.31 -0.29
CA ILE A 275 -34.37 30.84 0.83
C ILE A 275 -33.80 29.56 1.44
N ALA A 276 -33.87 29.47 2.77
CA ALA A 276 -33.58 28.26 3.53
C ALA A 276 -34.66 28.04 4.59
N ILE A 277 -34.89 26.79 4.97
CA ILE A 277 -35.85 26.42 6.01
C ILE A 277 -35.10 25.64 7.08
N LYS A 278 -35.38 25.96 8.35
CA LYS A 278 -34.99 25.14 9.49
C LYS A 278 -36.13 25.16 10.50
N ASP A 279 -36.58 23.98 10.92
CA ASP A 279 -37.67 23.82 11.88
C ASP A 279 -38.93 24.58 11.43
N ASN A 280 -39.44 25.48 12.27
CA ASN A 280 -40.59 26.34 12.00
C ASN A 280 -40.21 27.73 11.50
N TYR A 281 -39.01 27.90 10.93
CA TYR A 281 -38.55 29.18 10.43
C TYR A 281 -38.11 29.12 8.97
N VAL A 282 -38.46 30.19 8.23
CA VAL A 282 -38.00 30.45 6.87
C VAL A 282 -37.05 31.64 6.91
N TYR A 283 -35.88 31.44 6.33
CA TYR A 283 -34.80 32.42 6.26
C TYR A 283 -34.69 32.89 4.82
N VAL A 284 -34.96 34.17 4.56
CA VAL A 284 -34.95 34.76 3.21
C VAL A 284 -33.75 35.69 3.07
N ALA A 285 -32.89 35.38 2.11
CA ALA A 285 -31.88 36.31 1.61
C ALA A 285 -32.59 37.45 0.86
N GLY A 286 -32.93 38.51 1.58
CA GLY A 286 -33.77 39.60 1.10
C GLY A 286 -33.02 40.67 0.32
N GLY A 287 -31.86 40.38 -0.26
CA GLY A 287 -31.08 41.34 -1.05
C GLY A 287 -30.72 42.56 -0.22
N ILE A 288 -31.15 43.76 -0.64
CA ILE A 288 -30.91 45.02 0.08
C ILE A 288 -31.66 45.10 1.42
N SER A 289 -32.67 44.25 1.63
CA SER A 289 -33.41 44.17 2.89
C SER A 289 -32.68 43.36 3.96
N GLY A 290 -31.57 42.70 3.60
CA GLY A 290 -30.83 41.80 4.48
C GLY A 290 -31.52 40.46 4.66
N LEU A 291 -31.13 39.71 5.68
CA LEU A 291 -31.69 38.42 6.03
C LEU A 291 -33.00 38.65 6.80
N GLN A 292 -34.10 38.13 6.29
CA GLN A 292 -35.43 38.18 6.95
C GLN A 292 -35.77 36.80 7.51
N ILE A 293 -36.26 36.75 8.75
CA ILE A 293 -36.62 35.50 9.43
C ILE A 293 -38.13 35.50 9.67
N PHE A 294 -38.81 34.50 9.14
CA PHE A 294 -40.25 34.31 9.28
C PHE A 294 -40.55 33.07 10.09
N ASP A 295 -41.46 33.19 11.05
CA ASP A 295 -42.08 32.07 11.75
C ASP A 295 -43.25 31.53 10.92
N ILE A 296 -43.18 30.22 10.64
CA ILE A 296 -44.15 29.47 9.82
C ILE A 296 -44.84 28.36 10.64
N SER A 297 -44.75 28.39 11.97
CA SER A 297 -45.48 27.46 12.85
C SER A 297 -47.00 27.50 12.63
N ASP A 298 -47.54 28.66 12.30
CA ASP A 298 -48.92 28.85 11.88
C ASP A 298 -49.01 28.94 10.35
N SER A 299 -49.36 27.83 9.72
CA SER A 299 -49.43 27.75 8.25
C SER A 299 -50.44 28.70 7.59
N SER A 300 -51.26 29.43 8.37
CA SER A 300 -52.24 30.40 7.87
C SER A 300 -51.71 31.84 7.78
N LYS A 301 -50.51 32.13 8.32
CA LYS A 301 -49.92 33.48 8.29
C LYS A 301 -48.40 33.44 8.26
N LEU A 302 -47.78 34.45 7.63
CA LEU A 302 -46.34 34.69 7.72
C LEU A 302 -46.08 35.72 8.81
N THR A 303 -45.28 35.37 9.81
CA THR A 303 -44.93 36.30 10.90
C THR A 303 -43.44 36.64 10.84
N VAL A 304 -43.09 37.89 10.57
CA VAL A 304 -41.70 38.35 10.64
C VAL A 304 -41.26 38.36 12.11
N ARG A 305 -40.15 37.66 12.41
CA ARG A 305 -39.55 37.61 13.75
C ARG A 305 -38.31 38.49 13.85
N GLY A 306 -37.40 38.35 12.89
CA GLY A 306 -36.12 39.04 12.91
C GLY A 306 -35.71 39.56 11.55
N ASN A 307 -34.85 40.58 11.58
CA ASN A 307 -34.11 41.04 10.42
C ASN A 307 -32.65 41.28 10.80
N TYR A 308 -31.75 40.85 9.93
CA TYR A 308 -30.34 41.22 10.00
C TYR A 308 -29.96 41.99 8.73
N LYS A 309 -29.57 43.26 8.90
CA LYS A 309 -29.15 44.11 7.78
C LYS A 309 -27.64 44.22 7.72
N HIS A 310 -27.08 43.84 6.57
CA HIS A 310 -25.68 44.08 6.26
C HIS A 310 -25.43 45.59 6.05
N GLY A 311 -24.36 46.12 6.64
CA GLY A 311 -24.09 47.56 6.64
C GLY A 311 -23.80 48.18 5.27
N LYS A 312 -23.35 47.38 4.29
CA LYS A 312 -23.04 47.80 2.90
C LYS A 312 -23.16 46.65 1.91
N GLY A 313 -24.31 46.45 1.26
CA GLY A 313 -24.45 45.40 0.24
C GLY A 313 -25.80 44.69 0.25
N SER A 314 -25.96 43.70 -0.61
CA SER A 314 -27.13 42.82 -0.68
C SER A 314 -26.78 41.40 -0.25
N ILE A 315 -27.70 40.71 0.43
CA ILE A 315 -27.54 39.29 0.76
C ILE A 315 -28.17 38.46 -0.37
N ARG A 316 -27.36 37.61 -1.01
CA ARG A 316 -27.75 36.83 -2.20
C ARG A 316 -28.09 35.37 -1.92
N ASN A 317 -27.39 34.75 -0.99
CA ASN A 317 -27.57 33.33 -0.65
C ASN A 317 -27.61 33.18 0.87
N VAL A 318 -28.38 32.19 1.33
CA VAL A 318 -28.51 31.81 2.73
C VAL A 318 -28.54 30.29 2.84
N THR A 319 -27.75 29.74 3.75
CA THR A 319 -27.90 28.38 4.24
C THR A 319 -27.93 28.41 5.77
N VAL A 320 -28.54 27.40 6.39
CA VAL A 320 -28.71 27.34 7.84
C VAL A 320 -28.20 26.00 8.33
N LYS A 321 -27.34 26.01 9.34
CA LYS A 321 -26.88 24.82 10.05
C LYS A 321 -26.92 25.11 11.55
N GLU A 322 -27.57 24.23 12.30
CA GLU A 322 -27.74 24.34 13.76
C GLU A 322 -28.27 25.73 14.18
N ASN A 323 -27.47 26.51 14.91
CA ASN A 323 -27.83 27.81 15.47
C ASN A 323 -27.33 28.99 14.62
N TYR A 324 -26.85 28.74 13.40
CA TYR A 324 -26.24 29.77 12.56
C TYR A 324 -26.83 29.81 11.14
N ALA A 325 -27.09 31.03 10.67
CA ALA A 325 -27.33 31.32 9.26
C ALA A 325 -26.02 31.81 8.62
N TYR A 326 -25.59 31.12 7.57
CA TYR A 326 -24.43 31.44 6.76
C TYR A 326 -24.93 32.16 5.51
N VAL A 327 -24.55 33.43 5.36
CA VAL A 327 -25.05 34.28 4.28
C VAL A 327 -23.92 34.84 3.44
N LEU A 328 -24.12 34.90 2.13
CA LEU A 328 -23.21 35.59 1.22
C LEU A 328 -23.73 37.01 0.96
N SER A 329 -23.01 37.99 1.48
CA SER A 329 -23.28 39.42 1.22
C SER A 329 -22.36 39.96 0.12
N GLU A 330 -22.92 40.59 -0.89
CA GLU A 330 -22.21 41.23 -1.98
C GLU A 330 -22.09 42.74 -1.75
N SER A 331 -20.85 43.26 -1.73
CA SER A 331 -20.60 44.69 -1.54
C SER A 331 -19.82 45.35 -2.69
N SER A 332 -19.21 44.57 -3.60
CA SER A 332 -18.40 44.98 -4.77
C SER A 332 -18.01 43.74 -5.62
N PHE A 333 -16.81 43.67 -6.22
CA PHE A 333 -16.28 42.52 -6.99
C PHE A 333 -15.93 41.27 -6.14
N ILE A 334 -16.18 41.31 -4.83
CA ILE A 334 -15.98 40.19 -3.90
C ILE A 334 -17.22 40.03 -3.02
N SER A 335 -17.47 38.80 -2.58
CA SER A 335 -18.50 38.50 -1.57
C SER A 335 -17.88 38.37 -0.19
N THR A 336 -18.72 38.40 0.83
CA THR A 336 -18.36 38.13 2.21
C THR A 336 -19.30 37.06 2.74
N LEU A 337 -18.75 35.94 3.18
CA LEU A 337 -19.44 34.98 4.03
C LEU A 337 -19.62 35.63 5.40
N GLN A 338 -20.86 35.75 5.87
CA GLN A 338 -21.19 36.20 7.22
C GLN A 338 -21.89 35.08 7.98
N ILE A 339 -21.46 34.83 9.21
CA ILE A 339 -22.03 33.82 10.10
C ILE A 339 -22.89 34.53 11.14
N ILE A 340 -24.20 34.32 11.08
CA ILE A 340 -25.20 35.01 11.89
C ILE A 340 -25.76 34.02 12.90
N ASP A 341 -25.61 34.31 14.19
CA ASP A 341 -26.27 33.60 15.28
C ASP A 341 -27.76 33.89 15.24
N ILE A 342 -28.54 32.82 15.11
CA ILE A 342 -30.00 32.81 14.99
C ILE A 342 -30.65 32.06 16.16
N THR A 343 -29.90 31.76 17.23
CA THR A 343 -30.43 31.13 18.46
C THR A 343 -31.64 31.90 18.99
N ASN A 344 -31.60 33.24 18.88
CA ASN A 344 -32.77 34.08 19.06
C ASN A 344 -33.22 34.64 17.70
N PRO A 345 -34.29 34.10 17.09
CA PRO A 345 -34.76 34.52 15.78
C PRO A 345 -35.30 35.96 15.78
N ASP A 346 -35.63 36.55 16.93
CA ASP A 346 -36.05 37.95 17.05
C ASP A 346 -34.87 38.93 17.04
N LEU A 347 -33.65 38.42 17.29
CA LEU A 347 -32.44 39.22 17.40
C LEU A 347 -31.24 38.49 16.77
N PRO A 348 -31.19 38.36 15.43
CA PRO A 348 -30.05 37.76 14.75
C PRO A 348 -28.77 38.62 14.88
N VAL A 349 -27.64 37.99 15.19
CA VAL A 349 -26.38 38.69 15.49
C VAL A 349 -25.21 38.14 14.67
N LEU A 350 -24.45 39.03 14.01
CA LEU A 350 -23.19 38.67 13.34
C LEU A 350 -22.15 38.16 14.34
N LYS A 351 -21.62 36.95 14.12
CA LYS A 351 -20.54 36.35 14.92
C LYS A 351 -19.17 36.45 14.26
N GLY A 352 -19.11 36.17 12.97
CA GLY A 352 -17.87 36.15 12.21
C GLY A 352 -18.11 36.41 10.73
N SER A 353 -17.03 36.70 10.02
CA SER A 353 -17.08 36.92 8.59
C SER A 353 -15.78 36.57 7.90
N TYR A 354 -15.88 36.10 6.67
CA TYR A 354 -14.76 35.80 5.79
C TYR A 354 -14.99 36.43 4.42
N ASN A 355 -13.98 37.14 3.88
CA ASN A 355 -14.07 37.69 2.53
C ASN A 355 -13.64 36.64 1.52
N THR A 356 -14.49 36.37 0.53
CA THR A 356 -14.17 35.45 -0.57
C THR A 356 -13.18 36.12 -1.53
N SER A 357 -12.54 35.30 -2.36
CA SER A 357 -11.55 35.77 -3.34
C SER A 357 -12.20 36.42 -4.57
N SER A 358 -13.48 36.14 -4.82
CA SER A 358 -14.27 36.66 -5.95
C SER A 358 -15.77 36.72 -5.59
N THR A 359 -16.64 37.14 -6.50
CA THR A 359 -18.10 37.01 -6.32
C THR A 359 -18.47 35.53 -6.14
N ALA A 360 -19.12 35.22 -5.02
CA ALA A 360 -19.59 33.88 -4.69
C ALA A 360 -21.11 33.77 -4.91
N PHE A 361 -21.57 32.58 -5.28
CA PHE A 361 -22.96 32.33 -5.68
C PHE A 361 -23.72 31.46 -4.68
N GLU A 362 -23.06 30.48 -4.06
CA GLU A 362 -23.68 29.55 -3.13
C GLU A 362 -22.69 29.17 -2.02
N VAL A 363 -23.21 28.96 -0.80
CA VAL A 363 -22.49 28.30 0.29
C VAL A 363 -23.29 27.10 0.80
N LYS A 364 -22.58 25.99 1.04
CA LYS A 364 -23.05 24.81 1.79
C LYS A 364 -22.16 24.60 3.00
N VAL A 365 -22.72 24.09 4.09
CA VAL A 365 -21.97 23.87 5.33
C VAL A 365 -22.16 22.43 5.75
N GLU A 366 -21.06 21.68 5.81
CA GLU A 366 -21.02 20.27 6.22
C GLU A 366 -19.91 20.07 7.25
N GLY A 367 -20.20 19.31 8.32
CA GLY A 367 -19.32 19.27 9.50
C GLY A 367 -18.88 20.67 9.97
N ASN A 368 -17.56 20.87 10.05
CA ASN A 368 -16.89 22.12 10.44
C ASN A 368 -16.52 23.05 9.27
N TYR A 369 -16.97 22.76 8.04
CA TYR A 369 -16.52 23.45 6.84
C TYR A 369 -17.66 24.11 6.06
N ALA A 370 -17.41 25.32 5.58
CA ALA A 370 -18.25 26.01 4.61
C ALA A 370 -17.62 25.92 3.21
N TYR A 371 -18.31 25.26 2.30
CA TYR A 371 -17.94 25.08 0.89
C TYR A 371 -18.62 26.18 0.07
N ILE A 372 -17.82 27.01 -0.58
CA ILE A 372 -18.28 28.22 -1.27
C ILE A 372 -18.03 28.06 -2.77
N ALA A 373 -19.10 28.13 -3.55
CA ALA A 373 -19.05 28.32 -5.00
C ALA A 373 -18.57 29.75 -5.29
N GLY A 374 -17.26 29.91 -5.40
CA GLY A 374 -16.55 31.19 -5.43
C GLY A 374 -16.48 31.86 -6.80
N GLY A 375 -17.28 31.46 -7.78
CA GLY A 375 -17.27 32.05 -9.13
C GLY A 375 -15.92 31.86 -9.82
N TYR A 376 -15.22 32.96 -10.15
CA TYR A 376 -13.92 32.93 -10.85
C TYR A 376 -12.77 32.37 -10.02
N SER A 377 -12.93 32.23 -8.71
CA SER A 377 -11.92 31.61 -7.84
C SER A 377 -12.22 30.13 -7.56
N GLY A 378 -13.01 29.48 -8.42
CA GLY A 378 -13.41 28.08 -8.24
C GLY A 378 -14.17 27.86 -6.94
N MET A 379 -13.91 26.73 -6.27
CA MET A 379 -14.47 26.40 -4.95
C MET A 379 -13.52 26.83 -3.83
N GLN A 380 -14.04 27.45 -2.77
CA GLN A 380 -13.28 27.73 -1.53
C GLN A 380 -13.84 26.91 -0.36
N ILE A 381 -12.96 26.32 0.45
CA ILE A 381 -13.32 25.61 1.68
C ILE A 381 -12.86 26.44 2.87
N VAL A 382 -13.80 26.87 3.69
CA VAL A 382 -13.55 27.73 4.86
C VAL A 382 -13.84 26.94 6.13
N ASP A 383 -12.85 26.83 7.00
CA ASP A 383 -13.03 26.30 8.36
C ASP A 383 -13.89 27.28 9.17
N VAL A 384 -15.01 26.77 9.68
CA VAL A 384 -16.00 27.50 10.48
C VAL A 384 -16.18 26.88 11.87
N SER A 385 -15.25 26.02 12.32
CA SER A 385 -15.24 25.44 13.67
C SER A 385 -15.22 26.52 14.76
N ASP A 386 -14.45 27.60 14.55
CA ASP A 386 -14.59 28.87 15.26
C ASP A 386 -15.41 29.84 14.42
N VAL A 387 -16.72 29.85 14.64
CA VAL A 387 -17.69 30.74 13.96
C VAL A 387 -17.39 32.24 14.13
N THR A 388 -16.55 32.63 15.10
CA THR A 388 -16.15 34.03 15.28
C THR A 388 -14.96 34.42 14.42
N LYS A 389 -14.19 33.43 13.94
CA LYS A 389 -12.96 33.61 13.18
C LYS A 389 -12.83 32.57 12.05
N PRO A 390 -13.73 32.60 11.05
CA PRO A 390 -13.65 31.71 9.91
C PRO A 390 -12.37 31.91 9.09
N THR A 391 -11.73 30.83 8.65
CA THR A 391 -10.44 30.87 7.92
C THR A 391 -10.45 29.96 6.69
N LEU A 392 -9.81 30.40 5.60
CA LEU A 392 -9.61 29.54 4.42
C LEU A 392 -8.80 28.30 4.80
N LYS A 393 -9.35 27.12 4.52
CA LYS A 393 -8.68 25.83 4.72
C LYS A 393 -8.02 25.35 3.43
N GLY A 394 -8.72 25.47 2.31
CA GLY A 394 -8.25 25.09 0.98
C GLY A 394 -9.13 25.65 -0.13
N SER A 395 -8.73 25.41 -1.38
CA SER A 395 -9.49 25.85 -2.56
C SER A 395 -9.20 24.96 -3.76
N PHE A 396 -10.13 24.94 -4.71
CA PHE A 396 -9.98 24.26 -5.99
C PHE A 396 -10.30 25.23 -7.13
N ASP A 397 -9.29 25.63 -7.88
CA ASP A 397 -9.43 26.57 -8.99
C ASP A 397 -9.94 25.86 -10.25
N THR A 398 -10.89 26.49 -10.96
CA THR A 398 -11.42 26.00 -12.23
C THR A 398 -11.23 27.03 -13.35
N SER A 399 -11.41 26.60 -14.60
CA SER A 399 -11.30 27.50 -15.78
C SER A 399 -12.58 28.31 -16.04
N TYR A 400 -13.67 28.00 -15.35
CA TYR A 400 -14.98 28.65 -15.51
C TYR A 400 -15.52 29.16 -14.18
N ASN A 401 -16.77 29.64 -14.17
CA ASN A 401 -17.40 30.10 -12.95
C ASN A 401 -18.10 28.94 -12.27
N VAL A 402 -17.76 28.71 -11.00
CA VAL A 402 -18.50 27.78 -10.14
C VAL A 402 -19.73 28.49 -9.58
N PHE A 403 -20.92 28.03 -9.98
CA PHE A 403 -22.20 28.66 -9.63
C PHE A 403 -22.93 27.99 -8.45
N GLY A 404 -22.69 26.70 -8.24
CA GLY A 404 -23.33 25.94 -7.18
C GLY A 404 -22.47 24.80 -6.67
N VAL A 405 -22.79 24.33 -5.46
CA VAL A 405 -22.07 23.26 -4.78
C VAL A 405 -23.04 22.37 -3.99
N SER A 406 -22.83 21.06 -4.07
CA SER A 406 -23.52 20.04 -3.25
C SER A 406 -22.47 19.14 -2.60
N ILE A 407 -22.67 18.77 -1.34
CA ILE A 407 -21.75 17.93 -0.56
C ILE A 407 -22.48 16.63 -0.20
N VAL A 408 -21.83 15.49 -0.42
CA VAL A 408 -22.28 14.15 0.00
C VAL A 408 -21.06 13.41 0.53
N GLY A 409 -21.07 13.07 1.81
CA GLY A 409 -19.90 12.50 2.49
C GLY A 409 -18.63 13.34 2.26
N ASN A 410 -17.59 12.71 1.72
CA ASN A 410 -16.31 13.34 1.41
C ASN A 410 -16.22 13.91 -0.01
N LEU A 411 -17.35 14.11 -0.70
CA LEU A 411 -17.38 14.56 -2.09
C LEU A 411 -18.09 15.90 -2.24
N ALA A 412 -17.49 16.77 -3.05
CA ALA A 412 -18.07 18.03 -3.47
C ALA A 412 -18.37 18.02 -4.97
N TYR A 413 -19.64 18.20 -5.32
CA TYR A 413 -20.11 18.36 -6.69
C TYR A 413 -20.24 19.85 -6.97
N ILE A 414 -19.49 20.35 -7.94
CA ILE A 414 -19.48 21.77 -8.28
C ILE A 414 -20.03 22.00 -9.68
N ALA A 415 -21.01 22.90 -9.81
CA ALA A 415 -21.55 23.32 -11.08
C ALA A 415 -20.63 24.37 -11.73
N ASP A 416 -19.67 23.92 -12.53
CA ASP A 416 -18.58 24.71 -13.13
C ASP A 416 -18.94 25.25 -14.53
N GLY A 417 -20.17 25.75 -14.66
CA GLY A 417 -20.63 26.44 -15.86
C GLY A 417 -20.50 25.59 -17.13
N ASN A 418 -19.68 26.04 -18.08
CA ASN A 418 -19.51 25.37 -19.38
C ASN A 418 -18.65 24.10 -19.28
N MET A 419 -17.97 23.86 -18.16
CA MET A 419 -17.29 22.59 -17.92
C MET A 419 -18.28 21.49 -17.47
N GLY A 420 -19.52 21.84 -17.16
CA GLY A 420 -20.50 20.94 -16.56
C GLY A 420 -20.29 20.81 -15.05
N VAL A 421 -20.45 19.60 -14.51
CA VAL A 421 -20.26 19.32 -13.08
C VAL A 421 -18.91 18.66 -12.85
N GLN A 422 -18.07 19.24 -11.98
CA GLN A 422 -16.87 18.54 -11.50
C GLN A 422 -17.16 17.87 -10.16
N VAL A 423 -16.58 16.68 -9.96
CA VAL A 423 -16.66 15.93 -8.70
C VAL A 423 -15.29 15.99 -8.05
N LEU A 424 -15.25 16.48 -6.82
CA LEU A 424 -14.03 16.68 -6.05
C LEU A 424 -14.05 15.82 -4.80
N ASP A 425 -12.98 15.06 -4.56
CA ASP A 425 -12.67 14.49 -3.25
C ASP A 425 -12.17 15.60 -2.32
N VAL A 426 -12.89 15.78 -1.20
CA VAL A 426 -12.62 16.77 -0.16
C VAL A 426 -12.26 16.14 1.18
N THR A 427 -11.87 14.86 1.20
CA THR A 427 -11.37 14.16 2.40
C THR A 427 -10.21 14.92 3.05
N ASP A 428 -9.29 15.44 2.23
CA ASP A 428 -8.33 16.46 2.65
C ASP A 428 -8.83 17.86 2.23
N PRO A 429 -9.43 18.65 3.15
CA PRO A 429 -9.97 19.97 2.83
C PRO A 429 -8.87 21.02 2.55
N VAL A 430 -7.60 20.71 2.79
CA VAL A 430 -6.46 21.59 2.43
C VAL A 430 -6.11 21.46 0.96
N ALA A 431 -6.28 20.26 0.39
CA ALA A 431 -5.93 19.94 -0.98
C ALA A 431 -7.03 19.11 -1.70
N PRO A 432 -8.18 19.71 -2.03
CA PRO A 432 -9.24 19.04 -2.78
C PRO A 432 -8.75 18.53 -4.14
N LYS A 433 -9.21 17.35 -4.57
CA LYS A 433 -8.77 16.71 -5.82
C LYS A 433 -9.95 16.43 -6.73
N SER A 434 -9.83 16.75 -8.01
CA SER A 434 -10.81 16.31 -9.00
C SER A 434 -10.74 14.80 -9.18
N VAL A 435 -11.87 14.12 -9.00
CA VAL A 435 -12.03 12.68 -9.24
C VAL A 435 -12.91 12.38 -10.47
N GLY A 436 -13.67 13.35 -10.95
CA GLY A 436 -14.50 13.18 -12.15
C GLY A 436 -15.04 14.49 -12.74
N THR A 437 -15.55 14.41 -13.97
CA THR A 437 -16.26 15.53 -14.60
C THR A 437 -17.40 15.01 -15.48
N TYR A 438 -18.60 15.52 -15.25
CA TYR A 438 -19.77 15.31 -16.08
C TYR A 438 -19.98 16.52 -16.98
N GLN A 439 -19.71 16.34 -18.28
CA GLN A 439 -20.01 17.37 -19.27
C GLN A 439 -21.52 17.44 -19.48
N THR A 440 -22.13 18.55 -19.11
CA THR A 440 -23.56 18.79 -19.27
C THR A 440 -23.87 19.32 -20.66
N THR A 441 -25.09 19.09 -21.13
CA THR A 441 -25.57 19.60 -22.42
C THR A 441 -25.64 21.13 -22.50
N GLY A 442 -25.82 21.78 -21.35
CA GLY A 442 -25.86 23.23 -21.19
C GLY A 442 -24.90 23.72 -20.12
N MET A 443 -25.02 24.99 -19.72
CA MET A 443 -24.20 25.56 -18.65
C MET A 443 -24.73 25.09 -17.30
N ALA A 444 -23.95 24.30 -16.55
CA ALA A 444 -24.30 23.90 -15.19
C ALA A 444 -24.36 25.14 -14.28
N LYS A 445 -25.55 25.41 -13.74
CA LYS A 445 -25.85 26.56 -12.86
C LYS A 445 -26.11 26.18 -11.41
N GLY A 446 -26.55 24.95 -11.18
CA GLY A 446 -26.81 24.41 -9.86
C GLY A 446 -26.75 22.90 -9.92
N VAL A 447 -26.40 22.28 -8.79
CA VAL A 447 -26.31 20.83 -8.64
C VAL A 447 -26.91 20.47 -7.28
N PHE A 448 -27.69 19.40 -7.26
CA PHE A 448 -28.28 18.83 -6.05
C PHE A 448 -28.10 17.32 -6.13
N VAL A 449 -27.49 16.71 -5.11
CA VAL A 449 -27.19 15.28 -5.10
C VAL A 449 -27.99 14.61 -4.00
N VAL A 450 -28.70 13.54 -4.35
CA VAL A 450 -29.49 12.70 -3.44
C VAL A 450 -29.72 11.33 -4.08
N ASN A 451 -29.82 10.25 -3.29
CA ASN A 451 -30.13 8.90 -3.77
C ASN A 451 -29.18 8.44 -4.90
N ASN A 452 -27.88 8.65 -4.70
CA ASN A 452 -26.81 8.38 -5.67
C ASN A 452 -27.04 8.98 -7.09
N GLN A 453 -27.71 10.13 -7.16
CA GLN A 453 -28.02 10.83 -8.41
C GLN A 453 -27.71 12.32 -8.28
N ALA A 454 -27.03 12.88 -9.28
CA ALA A 454 -26.83 14.32 -9.38
C ALA A 454 -27.88 14.93 -10.32
N TYR A 455 -28.70 15.82 -9.77
CA TYR A 455 -29.68 16.63 -10.46
C TYR A 455 -29.05 17.99 -10.78
N ILE A 456 -29.02 18.33 -12.06
CA ILE A 456 -28.24 19.45 -12.57
C ILE A 456 -29.17 20.46 -13.25
N ALA A 457 -29.12 21.70 -12.80
CA ALA A 457 -29.71 22.83 -13.48
C ALA A 457 -28.80 23.23 -14.66
N GLY A 458 -29.09 22.74 -15.86
CA GLY A 458 -28.29 22.90 -17.08
C GLY A 458 -28.43 24.25 -17.80
N GLY A 459 -28.95 25.29 -17.12
CA GLY A 459 -29.14 26.60 -17.74
C GLY A 459 -30.19 26.52 -18.86
N SER A 460 -29.76 26.72 -20.11
CA SER A 460 -30.65 26.71 -21.27
C SER A 460 -31.20 25.32 -21.64
N THR A 461 -30.68 24.24 -21.05
CA THR A 461 -31.11 22.88 -21.36
C THR A 461 -32.14 22.32 -20.38
N GLY A 462 -32.36 22.98 -19.24
CA GLY A 462 -33.35 22.57 -18.24
C GLY A 462 -32.74 21.72 -17.12
N LEU A 463 -33.40 20.61 -16.77
CA LEU A 463 -32.92 19.63 -15.80
C LEU A 463 -32.17 18.49 -16.52
N GLU A 464 -30.99 18.13 -16.03
CA GLU A 464 -30.24 16.95 -16.43
C GLU A 464 -30.00 16.08 -15.18
N ILE A 465 -30.14 14.76 -15.29
CA ILE A 465 -29.96 13.81 -14.17
C ILE A 465 -28.86 12.83 -14.59
N VAL A 466 -27.86 12.61 -13.73
CA VAL A 466 -26.75 11.67 -13.96
C VAL A 466 -26.59 10.73 -12.77
N LEU A 467 -26.11 9.50 -13.01
CA LEU A 467 -25.69 8.61 -11.93
C LEU A 467 -24.44 9.17 -11.27
N ASN A 468 -24.45 9.16 -9.95
CA ASN A 468 -23.25 9.32 -9.17
C ASN A 468 -22.63 7.92 -8.94
N ASN A 469 -21.33 7.75 -9.18
CA ASN A 469 -20.62 6.52 -8.84
C ASN A 469 -19.19 6.89 -8.47
N THR A 470 -18.73 6.52 -7.29
CA THR A 470 -17.35 6.73 -6.87
C THR A 470 -16.58 5.42 -6.81
N PRO A 471 -15.26 5.44 -7.12
CA PRO A 471 -14.47 4.22 -7.05
C PRO A 471 -14.41 3.71 -5.60
N PRO A 472 -14.60 2.39 -5.37
CA PRO A 472 -14.47 1.82 -4.02
C PRO A 472 -13.03 1.90 -3.51
N THR A 473 -12.84 1.78 -2.20
CA THR A 473 -11.53 1.80 -1.53
C THR A 473 -11.27 0.56 -0.68
N ALA A 474 -10.00 0.33 -0.35
CA ALA A 474 -9.57 -0.70 0.59
C ALA A 474 -8.30 -0.24 1.34
N THR A 475 -7.68 -1.12 2.13
CA THR A 475 -6.40 -0.84 2.82
C THR A 475 -5.38 -1.93 2.53
N ASP A 476 -4.10 -1.61 2.67
CA ASP A 476 -3.04 -2.62 2.67
C ASP A 476 -3.23 -3.55 3.87
N ILE A 477 -3.08 -4.86 3.63
CA ILE A 477 -3.35 -5.90 4.63
C ILE A 477 -2.09 -6.71 4.93
N THR A 478 -2.03 -7.26 6.14
CA THR A 478 -1.03 -8.25 6.53
C THR A 478 -1.73 -9.48 7.08
N ILE A 479 -1.39 -10.65 6.54
CA ILE A 479 -1.98 -11.93 6.92
C ILE A 479 -0.85 -12.82 7.45
N ASP A 480 -1.03 -13.35 8.67
CA ASP A 480 -0.12 -14.32 9.27
C ASP A 480 -0.61 -15.74 8.98
N ILE A 481 0.22 -16.53 8.31
CA ILE A 481 -0.05 -17.94 7.97
C ILE A 481 1.06 -18.82 8.54
N LYS A 482 0.82 -20.12 8.70
CA LYS A 482 1.85 -21.09 9.13
C LYS A 482 2.51 -21.71 7.90
N GLU A 483 3.82 -22.00 7.97
CA GLU A 483 4.45 -22.78 6.91
C GLU A 483 3.81 -24.18 6.78
N ASP A 484 3.96 -24.77 5.60
CA ASP A 484 3.39 -26.07 5.20
C ASP A 484 1.86 -26.18 5.25
N THR A 485 1.17 -25.05 5.43
CA THR A 485 -0.29 -24.96 5.33
C THR A 485 -0.73 -24.25 4.05
N VAL A 486 -1.96 -24.50 3.64
CA VAL A 486 -2.60 -23.79 2.53
C VAL A 486 -3.57 -22.79 3.14
N TYR A 487 -3.35 -21.51 2.88
CA TYR A 487 -4.25 -20.44 3.31
C TYR A 487 -5.33 -20.22 2.25
N ALA A 488 -6.59 -20.15 2.67
CA ALA A 488 -7.73 -19.80 1.82
C ALA A 488 -8.23 -18.40 2.19
N PHE A 489 -8.32 -17.51 1.21
CA PHE A 489 -8.69 -16.12 1.44
C PHE A 489 -10.20 -15.98 1.69
N THR A 490 -10.57 -14.96 2.43
CA THR A 490 -11.97 -14.56 2.67
C THR A 490 -12.23 -13.16 2.14
N ALA A 491 -13.49 -12.75 2.06
CA ALA A 491 -13.82 -11.38 1.64
C ALA A 491 -13.26 -10.33 2.62
N ASP A 492 -13.25 -10.66 3.92
CA ASP A 492 -12.79 -9.78 5.00
C ASP A 492 -11.30 -9.47 4.90
N ASP A 493 -10.52 -10.39 4.35
CA ASP A 493 -9.10 -10.15 4.06
C ASP A 493 -8.92 -8.90 3.19
N PHE A 494 -9.88 -8.51 2.33
CA PHE A 494 -9.69 -7.42 1.37
C PHE A 494 -10.16 -6.04 1.84
N SER A 495 -10.60 -5.89 3.11
CA SER A 495 -10.85 -4.61 3.78
C SER A 495 -11.60 -3.56 2.91
N PHE A 496 -12.73 -3.96 2.31
CA PHE A 496 -13.49 -3.15 1.35
C PHE A 496 -14.31 -2.03 2.01
N SER A 497 -14.35 -0.85 1.38
CA SER A 497 -15.20 0.30 1.77
C SER A 497 -15.65 1.08 0.53
N ASP A 498 -16.86 1.66 0.58
CA ASP A 498 -17.43 2.44 -0.53
C ASP A 498 -18.19 3.66 0.01
N LEU A 499 -18.02 4.81 -0.64
CA LEU A 499 -18.60 6.10 -0.23
C LEU A 499 -19.98 6.37 -0.87
N ASP A 500 -20.43 5.52 -1.80
CA ASP A 500 -21.72 5.70 -2.48
C ASP A 500 -22.94 5.26 -1.62
N ARG A 501 -22.76 4.94 -0.33
CA ARG A 501 -23.85 4.67 0.62
C ARG A 501 -24.42 6.00 1.15
N ASP A 502 -25.73 6.16 1.02
CA ASP A 502 -26.50 7.16 1.75
C ASP A 502 -26.55 6.69 3.23
N ASP A 503 -25.84 7.37 4.13
CA ASP A 503 -25.98 7.21 5.60
C ASP A 503 -27.34 7.79 6.05
N ASP A 504 -28.44 7.13 5.68
CA ASP A 504 -29.79 7.42 6.19
C ASP A 504 -30.21 6.44 7.30
N ASP A 505 -29.30 5.62 7.83
CA ASP A 505 -29.51 4.81 9.05
C ASP A 505 -29.11 5.62 10.30
N ASP A 506 -29.59 6.87 10.41
CA ASP A 506 -29.82 7.48 11.73
C ASP A 506 -31.07 6.81 12.29
N ASP A 507 -30.90 5.62 12.88
CA ASP A 507 -31.95 4.99 13.67
C ASP A 507 -32.35 5.93 14.82
N ASP A 508 -33.62 6.32 14.78
CA ASP A 508 -34.38 6.96 15.84
C ASP A 508 -34.30 6.13 17.15
N ASP A 509 -33.26 6.33 17.96
CA ASP A 509 -33.28 5.95 19.38
C ASP A 509 -33.79 7.13 20.23
N ASP A 510 -35.08 7.46 20.06
CA ASP A 510 -35.87 8.19 21.05
C ASP A 510 -37.13 7.37 21.38
N ASP A 511 -37.15 6.85 22.61
CA ASP A 511 -38.29 6.56 23.49
C ASP A 511 -39.49 5.74 22.96
N ASP A 512 -39.71 4.55 23.57
CA ASP A 512 -40.98 4.23 24.25
C ASP A 512 -40.88 2.92 25.08
N ASP A 513 -40.80 3.11 26.40
CA ASP A 513 -41.49 2.47 27.52
C ASP A 513 -42.15 1.06 27.42
N ASP A 514 -42.17 0.44 28.62
CA ASP A 514 -43.15 -0.50 29.20
C ASP A 514 -42.79 -2.01 29.30
N ASP A 515 -42.34 -2.35 30.52
CA ASP A 515 -43.01 -3.21 31.50
C ASP A 515 -43.14 -4.74 31.31
N ASP A 516 -42.93 -5.41 32.46
CA ASP A 516 -43.46 -6.70 32.91
C ASP A 516 -42.93 -7.98 32.22
N ASP A 517 -42.73 -9.14 32.85
CA ASP A 517 -42.76 -9.64 34.23
C ASP A 517 -42.29 -11.11 34.10
N ASP A 518 -41.59 -11.58 35.12
CA ASP A 518 -41.69 -12.91 35.76
C ASP A 518 -41.67 -14.26 35.00
N ASP A 519 -40.99 -15.18 35.69
CA ASP A 519 -41.18 -16.65 35.82
C ASP A 519 -40.67 -17.59 34.71
N ASP A 520 -39.59 -18.34 34.96
CA ASP A 520 -39.53 -19.61 35.73
C ASP A 520 -40.13 -20.80 34.94
N ASP A 521 -39.28 -21.67 34.41
CA ASP A 521 -39.25 -23.08 34.85
C ASP A 521 -38.16 -23.90 34.13
N GLY A 522 -37.50 -24.76 34.91
CA GLY A 522 -36.39 -25.58 34.49
C GLY A 522 -36.74 -26.84 33.70
N GLY A 523 -35.69 -27.44 33.12
CA GLY A 523 -35.73 -28.75 32.49
C GLY A 523 -34.33 -29.29 32.22
N GLU A 524 -33.74 -29.95 33.21
CA GLU A 524 -32.54 -30.79 33.07
C GLU A 524 -32.78 -31.93 32.07
N GLY A 525 -31.80 -32.15 31.20
CA GLY A 525 -31.78 -33.25 30.23
C GLY A 525 -30.37 -33.50 29.69
N ASP A 526 -29.58 -34.19 30.50
CA ASP A 526 -28.25 -34.73 30.22
C ASP A 526 -28.28 -35.74 29.05
N SER A 527 -27.49 -35.49 28.00
CA SER A 527 -26.81 -36.55 27.25
C SER A 527 -25.67 -35.98 26.39
N ASN A 528 -24.45 -36.35 26.80
CA ASN A 528 -23.20 -36.40 26.03
C ASN A 528 -23.38 -36.51 24.52
N ASP A 529 -22.64 -35.69 23.78
CA ASP A 529 -21.75 -36.19 22.72
C ASP A 529 -20.58 -35.20 22.58
N ASP A 530 -19.39 -35.79 22.61
CA ASP A 530 -18.10 -35.20 22.29
C ASP A 530 -18.09 -34.73 20.83
N ASP A 531 -17.50 -33.57 20.54
CA ASP A 531 -16.42 -33.41 19.55
C ASP A 531 -16.17 -31.92 19.21
N ASP A 532 -14.89 -31.56 19.38
CA ASP A 532 -14.04 -30.63 18.62
C ASP A 532 -14.29 -29.11 18.50
N ASP A 533 -13.13 -28.45 18.58
CA ASP A 533 -12.74 -27.12 18.10
C ASP A 533 -13.20 -25.86 18.87
N SER A 534 -12.30 -25.40 19.75
CA SER A 534 -12.30 -24.03 20.26
C SER A 534 -11.65 -23.09 19.24
N GLU A 535 -12.48 -22.42 18.44
CA GLU A 535 -12.14 -21.09 17.92
C GLU A 535 -12.74 -20.04 18.86
N GLY A 536 -11.86 -19.20 19.40
CA GLY A 536 -12.22 -18.09 20.27
C GLY A 536 -11.98 -16.76 19.57
N ASP A 537 -13.07 -15.99 19.51
CA ASP A 537 -13.18 -14.53 19.48
C ASP A 537 -13.41 -13.85 18.11
N SER A 538 -14.64 -14.00 17.60
CA SER A 538 -15.23 -13.09 16.60
C SER A 538 -16.19 -12.12 17.29
N ASN A 539 -15.65 -11.04 17.84
CA ASN A 539 -16.38 -9.79 18.05
C ASN A 539 -15.79 -8.74 17.10
N ASN A 540 -16.20 -8.81 15.83
CA ASN A 540 -16.22 -7.66 14.94
C ASN A 540 -17.67 -7.59 14.43
N ASP A 541 -18.39 -6.64 15.01
CA ASP A 541 -19.65 -6.05 14.58
C ASP A 541 -19.80 -6.05 13.05
N GLY A 542 -20.65 -6.97 12.57
CA GLY A 542 -21.02 -7.12 11.17
C GLY A 542 -21.98 -6.02 10.70
N ASP A 543 -21.43 -4.93 10.20
CA ASP A 543 -22.09 -4.07 9.21
C ASP A 543 -21.33 -4.17 7.88
N ASP A 544 -21.69 -5.19 7.10
CA ASP A 544 -21.16 -5.54 5.78
C ASP A 544 -21.98 -4.91 4.62
N GLY A 545 -22.58 -3.73 4.83
CA GLY A 545 -23.33 -3.00 3.80
C GLY A 545 -22.54 -1.87 3.12
N GLY A 546 -22.07 -1.96 1.86
CA GLY A 546 -22.13 -3.08 0.92
C GLY A 546 -21.49 -2.78 -0.44
N ARG A 547 -21.01 -3.74 -1.24
CA ARG A 547 -20.55 -5.12 -1.00
C ARG A 547 -19.48 -5.36 -2.07
N LEU A 548 -18.27 -5.73 -1.69
CA LEU A 548 -17.23 -6.22 -2.60
C LEU A 548 -17.84 -7.22 -3.61
N LYS A 549 -17.75 -6.95 -4.91
CA LYS A 549 -18.24 -7.85 -5.97
C LYS A 549 -17.16 -8.73 -6.54
N GLU A 550 -15.98 -8.15 -6.71
CA GLU A 550 -14.81 -8.85 -7.22
C GLU A 550 -13.53 -8.13 -6.81
N ILE A 551 -12.44 -8.87 -6.83
CA ILE A 551 -11.09 -8.33 -6.77
C ILE A 551 -10.36 -8.61 -8.08
N GLN A 552 -9.39 -7.78 -8.41
CA GLN A 552 -8.47 -8.00 -9.53
C GLN A 552 -7.05 -8.08 -9.00
N ILE A 553 -6.33 -9.15 -9.31
CA ILE A 553 -4.93 -9.33 -8.90
C ILE A 553 -4.01 -8.59 -9.87
N THR A 554 -3.45 -7.46 -9.45
CA THR A 554 -2.63 -6.59 -10.31
C THR A 554 -1.13 -6.89 -10.23
N GLN A 555 -0.71 -7.63 -9.21
CA GLN A 555 0.66 -8.15 -9.11
C GLN A 555 0.65 -9.49 -8.38
N LEU A 556 1.30 -10.50 -8.93
CA LEU A 556 1.46 -11.82 -8.30
C LEU A 556 2.54 -11.82 -7.21
N PRO A 557 2.45 -12.71 -6.21
CA PRO A 557 3.54 -12.94 -5.28
C PRO A 557 4.76 -13.54 -5.99
N LEU A 558 5.96 -13.13 -5.58
CA LEU A 558 7.23 -13.57 -6.17
C LEU A 558 7.69 -14.95 -5.64
N VAL A 559 7.15 -15.38 -4.50
CA VAL A 559 7.47 -16.66 -3.85
C VAL A 559 6.20 -17.31 -3.33
N GLY A 560 6.19 -18.64 -3.23
CA GLY A 560 5.00 -19.45 -2.94
C GLY A 560 4.16 -19.76 -4.17
N GLN A 561 3.10 -20.54 -3.97
CA GLN A 561 2.09 -20.86 -4.98
C GLN A 561 0.82 -20.06 -4.70
N PHE A 562 0.33 -19.33 -5.70
CA PHE A 562 -0.90 -18.55 -5.61
C PHE A 562 -1.85 -18.96 -6.74
N PHE A 563 -2.99 -19.53 -6.36
CA PHE A 563 -3.85 -20.26 -7.29
C PHE A 563 -5.33 -20.16 -6.89
N GLN A 564 -6.21 -20.37 -7.86
CA GLN A 564 -7.65 -20.51 -7.66
C GLN A 564 -8.01 -21.99 -7.71
N ASP A 565 -8.18 -22.57 -6.54
CA ASP A 565 -8.42 -24.00 -6.34
C ASP A 565 -9.87 -24.36 -6.70
N ALA A 566 -10.05 -24.96 -7.88
CA ALA A 566 -11.36 -25.17 -8.46
C ALA A 566 -12.10 -26.37 -7.84
N ASP A 567 -11.36 -27.39 -7.38
CA ASP A 567 -11.90 -28.61 -6.79
C ASP A 567 -11.78 -28.68 -5.25
N ASN A 568 -11.11 -27.67 -4.68
CA ASN A 568 -10.93 -27.41 -3.26
C ASN A 568 -10.05 -28.46 -2.55
N ASP A 569 -9.10 -29.09 -3.26
CA ASP A 569 -8.21 -30.13 -2.72
C ASP A 569 -6.93 -29.58 -2.04
N GLY A 570 -6.66 -28.28 -2.19
CA GLY A 570 -5.50 -27.58 -1.63
C GLY A 570 -4.21 -27.76 -2.44
N ILE A 571 -4.29 -28.29 -3.65
CA ILE A 571 -3.19 -28.52 -4.58
C ILE A 571 -3.40 -27.62 -5.80
N GLN A 572 -2.31 -27.11 -6.37
CA GLN A 572 -2.37 -26.33 -7.59
C GLN A 572 -2.30 -27.26 -8.82
N ASP A 573 -3.40 -27.36 -9.56
CA ASP A 573 -3.49 -28.11 -10.80
C ASP A 573 -3.17 -27.28 -12.07
N ASP A 574 -2.98 -27.97 -13.20
CA ASP A 574 -2.75 -27.35 -14.50
C ASP A 574 -3.94 -26.47 -14.91
N GLY A 575 -3.75 -25.14 -14.85
CA GLY A 575 -4.77 -24.14 -15.22
C GLY A 575 -5.34 -23.34 -14.04
N GLU A 576 -4.95 -23.66 -12.81
CA GLU A 576 -5.41 -22.96 -11.61
C GLU A 576 -4.51 -21.79 -11.18
N ALA A 577 -3.33 -21.67 -11.79
CA ALA A 577 -2.41 -20.57 -11.53
C ALA A 577 -3.08 -19.21 -11.79
N ILE A 578 -3.02 -18.31 -10.79
CA ILE A 578 -3.49 -16.94 -10.99
C ILE A 578 -2.58 -16.23 -11.99
N THR A 579 -3.18 -15.46 -12.90
CA THR A 579 -2.48 -14.56 -13.82
C THR A 579 -2.64 -13.10 -13.40
N VAL A 580 -1.70 -12.24 -13.81
CA VAL A 580 -1.85 -10.79 -13.61
C VAL A 580 -3.11 -10.30 -14.33
N ASP A 581 -3.84 -9.41 -13.66
CA ASP A 581 -5.14 -8.85 -14.01
C ASP A 581 -6.32 -9.84 -13.97
N GLN A 582 -6.10 -11.06 -13.46
CA GLN A 582 -7.18 -12.02 -13.22
C GLN A 582 -8.15 -11.50 -12.16
N LYS A 583 -9.44 -11.62 -12.49
CA LYS A 583 -10.55 -11.23 -11.61
C LYS A 583 -11.06 -12.42 -10.83
N ILE A 584 -11.31 -12.21 -9.55
CA ILE A 584 -11.88 -13.21 -8.65
C ILE A 584 -13.19 -12.63 -8.14
N ALA A 585 -14.31 -13.22 -8.58
CA ALA A 585 -15.62 -12.83 -8.10
C ALA A 585 -15.76 -13.14 -6.61
N LEU A 586 -16.59 -12.39 -5.89
CA LEU A 586 -16.85 -12.58 -4.45
C LEU A 586 -17.14 -14.05 -4.09
N ALA A 587 -17.94 -14.72 -4.93
CA ALA A 587 -18.33 -16.13 -4.72
C ALA A 587 -17.16 -17.12 -4.86
N ASP A 588 -16.04 -16.70 -5.46
CA ASP A 588 -14.86 -17.51 -5.70
C ASP A 588 -13.64 -17.05 -4.87
N ILE A 589 -13.78 -16.01 -4.03
CA ILE A 589 -12.67 -15.56 -3.15
C ILE A 589 -12.21 -16.68 -2.22
N SER A 590 -13.14 -17.49 -1.70
CA SER A 590 -12.81 -18.66 -0.86
C SER A 590 -12.02 -19.76 -1.57
N LYS A 591 -11.96 -19.73 -2.91
CA LYS A 591 -11.14 -20.63 -3.72
C LYS A 591 -9.76 -20.06 -4.02
N LEU A 592 -9.54 -18.76 -3.77
CA LEU A 592 -8.22 -18.18 -3.87
C LEU A 592 -7.39 -18.73 -2.72
N LYS A 593 -6.23 -19.31 -3.05
CA LYS A 593 -5.35 -19.95 -2.08
C LYS A 593 -3.91 -19.54 -2.25
N PHE A 594 -3.19 -19.51 -1.12
CA PHE A 594 -1.75 -19.36 -1.08
C PHE A 594 -1.10 -20.50 -0.31
N LYS A 595 0.00 -21.03 -0.85
CA LYS A 595 0.83 -22.03 -0.19
C LYS A 595 2.29 -21.59 -0.23
N SER A 596 2.97 -21.57 0.93
CA SER A 596 4.40 -21.27 0.98
C SER A 596 5.22 -22.37 0.28
N ILE A 597 6.47 -22.07 -0.04
CA ILE A 597 7.45 -23.13 -0.32
C ILE A 597 7.61 -23.95 0.96
N ALA A 598 7.78 -25.27 0.82
CA ALA A 598 7.98 -26.16 1.97
C ALA A 598 9.13 -25.68 2.85
N GLU A 599 8.95 -25.72 4.18
CA GLU A 599 9.93 -25.33 5.21
C GLU A 599 10.40 -23.86 5.15
N ALA A 600 9.68 -23.00 4.42
CA ALA A 600 10.08 -21.63 4.20
C ALA A 600 9.17 -20.65 4.96
N SER A 601 9.77 -19.92 5.90
CA SER A 601 9.12 -18.94 6.76
C SER A 601 9.78 -17.55 6.71
N GLY A 602 9.10 -16.53 7.25
CA GLY A 602 9.61 -15.17 7.36
C GLY A 602 8.52 -14.10 7.43
N THR A 603 8.90 -12.93 7.94
CA THR A 603 8.07 -11.71 7.86
C THR A 603 8.15 -11.11 6.46
N ASN A 604 7.02 -10.62 5.92
CA ASN A 604 6.93 -10.13 4.54
C ASN A 604 7.45 -11.17 3.53
N TYR A 605 7.09 -12.44 3.78
CA TYR A 605 7.52 -13.60 3.01
C TYR A 605 7.09 -13.50 1.55
N ALA A 606 5.80 -13.24 1.33
CA ALA A 606 5.23 -13.01 0.01
C ALA A 606 4.33 -11.78 0.04
N SER A 607 4.12 -11.16 -1.12
CA SER A 607 3.13 -10.11 -1.24
C SER A 607 2.58 -10.01 -2.64
N PHE A 608 1.29 -9.73 -2.77
CA PHE A 608 0.60 -9.49 -4.03
C PHE A 608 -0.15 -8.16 -3.98
N GLN A 609 -0.51 -7.62 -5.13
CA GLN A 609 -1.35 -6.42 -5.20
C GLN A 609 -2.71 -6.74 -5.78
N PHE A 610 -3.74 -6.06 -5.29
CA PHE A 610 -5.12 -6.24 -5.72
C PHE A 610 -5.86 -4.90 -5.85
N LYS A 611 -6.90 -4.88 -6.68
CA LYS A 611 -7.93 -3.84 -6.70
C LYS A 611 -9.26 -4.44 -6.27
N VAL A 612 -10.13 -3.63 -5.68
CA VAL A 612 -11.49 -4.04 -5.29
C VAL A 612 -12.53 -3.39 -6.21
N SER A 613 -13.68 -4.02 -6.38
CA SER A 613 -14.79 -3.47 -7.17
C SER A 613 -16.15 -3.67 -6.49
N ASP A 614 -17.02 -2.69 -6.64
CA ASP A 614 -18.44 -2.67 -6.26
C ASP A 614 -19.37 -3.19 -7.39
N GLY A 615 -18.79 -3.55 -8.53
CA GLY A 615 -19.49 -4.00 -9.74
C GLY A 615 -19.83 -2.89 -10.73
N LEU A 616 -19.55 -1.62 -10.40
CA LEU A 616 -19.71 -0.47 -11.28
C LEU A 616 -18.34 0.12 -11.66
N GLU A 617 -17.40 0.18 -10.72
CA GLU A 617 -16.03 0.63 -10.94
C GLU A 617 -15.01 -0.15 -10.08
N TYR A 618 -13.72 -0.05 -10.41
CA TYR A 618 -12.62 -0.55 -9.58
C TYR A 618 -12.00 0.56 -8.77
N SER A 619 -11.38 0.21 -7.64
CA SER A 619 -10.56 1.12 -6.87
C SER A 619 -9.52 1.83 -7.73
N ALA A 620 -9.36 3.14 -7.49
CA ALA A 620 -8.47 3.99 -8.30
C ALA A 620 -7.02 3.49 -8.27
N VAL A 621 -6.57 3.01 -7.10
CA VAL A 621 -5.23 2.44 -6.85
C VAL A 621 -5.32 0.95 -6.54
N ALA A 622 -4.19 0.26 -6.64
CA ALA A 622 -4.02 -1.10 -6.13
C ALA A 622 -3.51 -1.06 -4.68
N TYR A 623 -3.96 -2.02 -3.88
CA TYR A 623 -3.58 -2.23 -2.49
C TYR A 623 -2.70 -3.48 -2.38
N LYS A 624 -1.87 -3.53 -1.34
CA LYS A 624 -0.91 -4.61 -1.12
C LYS A 624 -1.39 -5.55 -0.03
N ALA A 625 -1.43 -6.84 -0.35
CA ALA A 625 -1.53 -7.92 0.63
C ALA A 625 -0.13 -8.46 0.94
N THR A 626 0.25 -8.44 2.21
CA THR A 626 1.52 -8.97 2.70
C THR A 626 1.26 -10.26 3.48
N LEU A 627 1.94 -11.34 3.12
CA LEU A 627 1.84 -12.63 3.78
C LEU A 627 3.09 -12.84 4.64
N ASN A 628 2.89 -12.99 5.94
CA ASN A 628 3.91 -13.44 6.88
C ASN A 628 3.76 -14.95 7.07
N VAL A 629 4.84 -15.69 6.93
CA VAL A 629 4.83 -17.15 7.15
C VAL A 629 5.55 -17.45 8.46
N GLN A 630 4.81 -17.96 9.43
CA GLN A 630 5.30 -18.33 10.75
C GLN A 630 5.93 -19.73 10.69
N PRO A 631 7.14 -19.91 11.25
CA PRO A 631 7.78 -21.22 11.28
C PRO A 631 7.00 -22.23 12.14
N VAL A 632 7.01 -23.49 11.72
CA VAL A 632 6.42 -24.64 12.41
C VAL A 632 7.55 -25.64 12.67
N ASN A 633 7.64 -26.15 13.89
CA ASN A 633 8.73 -27.06 14.24
C ASN A 633 8.63 -28.41 13.52
N ASP A 634 9.74 -28.84 12.95
CA ASP A 634 9.92 -30.13 12.30
C ASP A 634 10.74 -31.12 13.13
N ALA A 635 10.55 -32.41 12.88
CA ALA A 635 11.23 -33.43 13.66
C ALA A 635 12.68 -33.67 13.20
N PRO A 636 13.65 -33.72 14.14
CA PRO A 636 15.03 -34.01 13.78
C PRO A 636 15.17 -35.41 13.18
N ILE A 637 15.99 -35.56 12.16
CA ILE A 637 16.35 -36.82 11.55
C ILE A 637 17.69 -37.31 12.12
N LEU A 638 17.65 -38.46 12.82
CA LEU A 638 18.85 -39.13 13.33
C LEU A 638 19.31 -40.24 12.37
N SER A 639 20.56 -40.14 11.90
CA SER A 639 21.23 -41.18 11.11
C SER A 639 21.89 -42.21 12.03
N ASP A 640 21.66 -43.50 11.76
CA ASP A 640 22.32 -44.62 12.45
C ASP A 640 23.82 -44.60 12.15
N THR A 641 24.63 -44.38 13.18
CA THR A 641 26.09 -44.23 13.06
C THR A 641 26.81 -44.96 14.20
N ASN A 642 28.07 -45.34 13.99
CA ASN A 642 28.87 -45.94 15.07
C ASN A 642 29.29 -44.86 16.09
N VAL A 643 28.40 -44.55 17.03
CA VAL A 643 28.64 -43.59 18.11
C VAL A 643 29.36 -44.29 19.27
N THR A 644 30.43 -43.66 19.78
CA THR A 644 31.22 -44.21 20.90
C THR A 644 31.41 -43.20 22.02
N LEU A 645 31.19 -43.67 23.24
CA LEU A 645 31.48 -42.96 24.47
C LEU A 645 33.00 -42.94 24.71
N SER A 646 33.44 -41.89 25.40
CA SER A 646 34.82 -41.73 25.85
C SER A 646 35.24 -42.94 26.68
N ALA A 647 36.37 -43.54 26.31
CA ALA A 647 36.86 -44.74 26.99
C ALA A 647 37.12 -44.48 28.48
N VAL A 648 36.82 -45.48 29.30
CA VAL A 648 37.03 -45.44 30.76
C VAL A 648 37.96 -46.56 31.21
N ILE A 649 38.63 -46.35 32.34
CA ILE A 649 39.51 -47.37 32.93
C ILE A 649 38.67 -48.25 33.86
N LYS A 650 38.92 -49.55 33.83
CA LYS A 650 38.33 -50.54 34.73
C LYS A 650 38.54 -50.15 36.20
N GLY A 651 37.45 -50.18 36.98
CA GLY A 651 37.47 -49.80 38.40
C GLY A 651 37.49 -48.29 38.66
N ALA A 652 37.17 -47.47 37.66
CA ALA A 652 37.03 -46.02 37.86
C ALA A 652 36.01 -45.69 38.97
N SER A 653 36.35 -44.69 39.78
CA SER A 653 35.46 -44.16 40.82
C SER A 653 34.28 -43.38 40.23
N ALA A 654 33.33 -42.99 41.07
CA ALA A 654 32.28 -42.06 40.67
C ALA A 654 32.90 -40.76 40.10
N PRO A 655 32.22 -40.10 39.14
CA PRO A 655 32.78 -38.95 38.43
C PRO A 655 32.91 -37.71 39.33
N ILE A 656 34.00 -36.95 39.15
CA ILE A 656 34.27 -35.67 39.82
C ILE A 656 34.87 -34.71 38.79
N GLY A 657 34.33 -33.50 38.67
CA GLY A 657 34.77 -32.50 37.68
C GLY A 657 34.38 -32.86 36.25
N ALA A 658 34.99 -32.20 35.28
CA ALA A 658 34.67 -32.28 33.84
C ALA A 658 35.17 -33.59 33.18
N VAL A 659 34.72 -34.74 33.66
CA VAL A 659 35.01 -36.08 33.11
C VAL A 659 33.83 -36.63 32.30
N GLY A 660 34.02 -37.71 31.56
CA GLY A 660 32.97 -38.32 30.73
C GLY A 660 32.84 -37.70 29.34
N THR A 661 31.81 -38.12 28.63
CA THR A 661 31.56 -37.78 27.22
C THR A 661 30.65 -36.57 27.11
N LEU A 662 31.05 -35.59 26.30
CA LEU A 662 30.17 -34.47 25.94
C LEU A 662 29.05 -34.97 25.03
N ILE A 663 27.83 -34.50 25.24
CA ILE A 663 26.71 -34.90 24.37
C ILE A 663 26.92 -34.39 22.93
N SER A 664 27.55 -33.22 22.78
CA SER A 664 27.94 -32.67 21.48
C SER A 664 28.97 -33.51 20.70
N SER A 665 29.54 -34.57 21.29
CA SER A 665 30.35 -35.56 20.55
C SER A 665 29.55 -36.80 20.12
N LEU A 666 28.33 -36.97 20.64
CA LEU A 666 27.44 -38.08 20.29
C LEU A 666 26.47 -37.69 19.17
N VAL A 667 25.97 -36.45 19.22
CA VAL A 667 25.11 -35.87 18.20
C VAL A 667 25.60 -34.50 17.78
N LYS A 668 25.45 -34.19 16.50
CA LYS A 668 25.81 -32.91 15.92
C LYS A 668 24.90 -32.60 14.73
N LEU A 669 24.33 -31.39 14.71
CA LEU A 669 23.60 -30.83 13.56
C LEU A 669 24.51 -30.76 12.34
N GLU A 670 23.95 -31.04 11.17
CA GLU A 670 24.67 -31.25 9.91
C GLU A 670 25.73 -32.37 9.97
N GLY A 671 25.65 -33.23 10.99
CA GLY A 671 26.49 -34.39 11.20
C GLY A 671 25.67 -35.68 11.09
N ASN A 672 25.45 -36.34 12.22
CA ASN A 672 24.54 -37.48 12.32
C ASN A 672 23.10 -37.07 12.66
N VAL A 673 22.86 -35.80 12.98
CA VAL A 673 21.52 -35.21 13.09
C VAL A 673 21.34 -34.19 11.99
N LYS A 674 20.18 -34.21 11.35
CA LYS A 674 19.69 -33.17 10.44
C LYS A 674 18.36 -32.67 10.95
N ASP A 675 18.08 -31.40 10.71
CA ASP A 675 16.86 -30.74 11.13
C ASP A 675 16.46 -29.75 10.05
N ALA A 676 15.16 -29.59 9.79
CA ALA A 676 14.67 -28.66 8.79
C ALA A 676 14.55 -27.24 9.34
N ASP A 677 14.36 -27.09 10.66
CA ASP A 677 14.29 -25.82 11.34
C ASP A 677 15.61 -25.02 11.23
N THR A 678 15.52 -23.77 10.78
CA THR A 678 16.70 -22.91 10.54
C THR A 678 17.50 -22.56 11.80
N ASP A 679 16.83 -22.50 12.96
CA ASP A 679 17.44 -22.25 14.28
C ASP A 679 17.51 -23.51 15.15
N ALA A 680 17.45 -24.70 14.54
CA ALA A 680 17.49 -25.97 15.26
C ALA A 680 18.67 -26.03 16.23
N LEU A 681 18.38 -26.49 17.45
CA LEU A 681 19.39 -26.91 18.40
C LEU A 681 19.42 -28.44 18.42
N THR A 682 20.38 -29.05 19.12
CA THR A 682 20.39 -30.51 19.20
C THR A 682 20.77 -31.02 20.57
N GLY A 683 20.49 -32.29 20.79
CA GLY A 683 20.58 -33.02 22.04
C GLY A 683 20.15 -34.47 21.83
N ILE A 684 20.11 -35.22 22.93
CA ILE A 684 19.65 -36.60 22.93
C ILE A 684 18.52 -36.79 23.94
N ALA A 685 17.54 -37.61 23.57
CA ALA A 685 16.59 -38.21 24.48
C ALA A 685 17.04 -39.66 24.73
N ILE A 686 17.54 -39.94 25.93
CA ILE A 686 17.97 -41.28 26.32
C ILE A 686 16.72 -42.13 26.60
N THR A 687 16.53 -43.21 25.84
CA THR A 687 15.33 -44.06 25.89
C THR A 687 15.61 -45.44 26.50
N LYS A 688 16.88 -45.86 26.54
CA LYS A 688 17.30 -47.11 27.18
C LYS A 688 18.75 -47.03 27.67
N LEU A 689 19.03 -47.65 28.83
CA LEU A 689 20.37 -47.80 29.39
C LEU A 689 20.62 -49.25 29.83
N ASP A 690 21.82 -49.77 29.55
CA ASP A 690 22.29 -51.01 30.17
C ASP A 690 22.95 -50.71 31.52
N THR A 691 22.27 -51.11 32.61
CA THR A 691 22.75 -50.99 34.00
C THR A 691 23.41 -52.29 34.51
N THR A 692 23.47 -53.34 33.70
CA THR A 692 24.06 -54.62 34.10
C THR A 692 25.59 -54.55 34.13
N LYS A 693 26.19 -53.69 33.31
CA LYS A 693 27.65 -53.51 33.16
C LYS A 693 28.25 -52.40 34.03
N GLY A 694 27.43 -51.51 34.58
CA GLY A 694 27.90 -50.34 35.29
C GLY A 694 26.78 -49.42 35.77
N SER A 695 27.18 -48.32 36.38
CA SER A 695 26.28 -47.24 36.82
C SER A 695 26.44 -46.02 35.93
N TRP A 696 25.36 -45.28 35.71
CA TRP A 696 25.34 -44.12 34.82
C TRP A 696 25.15 -42.83 35.60
N PHE A 697 25.80 -41.77 35.14
CA PHE A 697 25.70 -40.43 35.68
C PHE A 697 25.64 -39.41 34.56
N TYR A 698 24.95 -38.30 34.79
CA TYR A 698 24.98 -37.14 33.90
C TYR A 698 25.28 -35.86 34.68
N SER A 699 25.70 -34.84 33.96
CA SER A 699 25.93 -33.49 34.44
C SER A 699 25.47 -32.51 33.36
N ILE A 700 24.81 -31.42 33.76
CA ILE A 700 24.45 -30.30 32.86
C ILE A 700 25.30 -29.05 33.10
N ASP A 701 26.25 -29.10 34.04
CA ASP A 701 27.04 -27.96 34.50
C ASP A 701 28.56 -28.22 34.40
N ASN A 702 28.96 -28.99 33.40
CA ASN A 702 30.36 -29.36 33.12
C ASN A 702 31.07 -30.13 34.25
N GLY A 703 30.31 -30.89 35.03
CA GLY A 703 30.81 -31.82 36.04
C GLY A 703 30.98 -31.19 37.42
N ASN A 704 30.37 -30.03 37.65
CA ASN A 704 30.27 -29.44 38.99
C ASN A 704 29.27 -30.22 39.86
N LYS A 705 28.21 -30.75 39.24
CA LYS A 705 27.24 -31.65 39.89
C LYS A 705 26.96 -32.87 39.00
N TRP A 706 27.10 -34.05 39.59
CA TRP A 706 26.79 -35.33 38.95
C TRP A 706 25.52 -35.95 39.55
N THR A 707 24.59 -36.34 38.69
CA THR A 707 23.32 -36.99 39.06
C THR A 707 23.32 -38.42 38.53
N SER A 708 22.90 -39.39 39.36
CA SER A 708 22.85 -40.81 38.98
C SER A 708 21.58 -41.14 38.19
N LEU A 709 21.67 -42.12 37.27
CA LEU A 709 20.59 -42.56 36.38
C LEU A 709 20.22 -44.02 36.67
N SER A 710 18.92 -44.30 36.89
CA SER A 710 18.45 -45.67 37.19
C SER A 710 17.10 -46.07 36.58
N SER A 711 16.33 -45.16 35.97
CA SER A 711 14.97 -45.46 35.48
C SER A 711 14.65 -44.71 34.19
N ILE A 712 15.15 -45.25 33.07
CA ILE A 712 14.98 -44.70 31.72
C ILE A 712 14.06 -45.61 30.90
N SER A 713 13.11 -44.99 30.19
CA SER A 713 12.22 -45.60 29.19
C SER A 713 11.78 -44.54 28.18
N GLU A 714 11.09 -44.91 27.10
CA GLU A 714 10.47 -43.91 26.20
C GLU A 714 9.40 -43.06 26.92
N SER A 715 8.69 -43.62 27.90
CA SER A 715 7.74 -42.86 28.73
C SER A 715 8.38 -41.99 29.81
N ASN A 716 9.70 -42.06 29.99
CA ASN A 716 10.47 -41.30 30.97
C ASN A 716 11.88 -41.01 30.46
N ALA A 717 11.99 -40.56 29.21
CA ALA A 717 13.27 -40.37 28.54
C ALA A 717 14.01 -39.18 29.17
N LEU A 718 15.31 -39.30 29.39
CA LEU A 718 16.12 -38.19 29.91
C LEU A 718 16.64 -37.34 28.75
N LEU A 719 16.39 -36.04 28.83
CA LEU A 719 16.84 -35.07 27.84
C LEU A 719 18.21 -34.51 28.22
N LEU A 720 19.18 -34.57 27.31
CA LEU A 720 20.50 -33.97 27.49
C LEU A 720 20.88 -33.14 26.26
N ALA A 721 21.19 -31.85 26.46
CA ALA A 721 21.53 -30.94 25.37
C ALA A 721 22.94 -31.19 24.82
N ALA A 722 23.13 -31.03 23.51
CA ALA A 722 24.44 -31.09 22.86
C ALA A 722 25.18 -29.75 22.96
N ASP A 723 25.52 -29.34 24.18
CA ASP A 723 26.23 -28.09 24.46
C ASP A 723 27.64 -28.33 25.04
N THR A 724 28.32 -27.25 25.45
CA THR A 724 29.67 -27.31 26.00
C THR A 724 29.74 -27.79 27.46
N ASN A 725 28.61 -27.98 28.13
CA ASN A 725 28.52 -28.27 29.57
C ASN A 725 27.96 -29.66 29.88
N THR A 726 27.16 -30.22 28.97
CA THR A 726 26.37 -31.41 29.26
C THR A 726 27.18 -32.67 28.97
N ARG A 727 27.25 -33.55 29.97
CA ARG A 727 28.13 -34.72 29.98
C ARG A 727 27.40 -35.97 30.45
N LEU A 728 27.78 -37.10 29.88
CA LEU A 728 27.38 -38.44 30.29
C LEU A 728 28.62 -39.22 30.76
N TYR A 729 28.50 -39.94 31.86
CA TYR A 729 29.58 -40.75 32.42
C TYR A 729 29.09 -42.16 32.75
N PHE A 730 29.84 -43.15 32.29
CA PHE A 730 29.63 -44.56 32.60
C PHE A 730 30.69 -45.06 33.58
N GLN A 731 30.24 -45.53 34.73
CA GLN A 731 31.08 -46.17 35.74
C GLN A 731 31.00 -47.69 35.62
N PRO A 732 32.01 -48.38 35.05
CA PRO A 732 31.97 -49.83 34.85
C PRO A 732 32.07 -50.59 36.18
N LYS A 733 31.39 -51.74 36.29
CA LYS A 733 31.61 -52.69 37.38
C LYS A 733 33.02 -53.28 37.30
N ALA A 734 33.53 -53.80 38.42
CA ALA A 734 34.90 -54.31 38.55
C ALA A 734 35.24 -55.41 37.53
N GLU A 735 34.26 -56.19 37.09
CA GLU A 735 34.38 -57.29 36.12
C GLU A 735 34.25 -56.86 34.64
N THR A 736 33.86 -55.62 34.37
CA THR A 736 33.59 -55.12 33.01
C THR A 736 34.89 -54.65 32.34
N THR A 737 35.22 -55.20 31.17
CA THR A 737 36.40 -54.85 30.36
C THR A 737 36.11 -55.07 28.87
N GLY A 738 36.90 -54.44 27.98
CA GLY A 738 36.79 -54.60 26.53
C GLY A 738 35.81 -53.63 25.86
N GLN A 739 35.54 -53.84 24.58
CA GLN A 739 34.52 -53.10 23.85
C GLN A 739 33.13 -53.64 24.17
N ILE A 740 32.19 -52.73 24.43
CA ILE A 740 30.80 -53.03 24.74
C ILE A 740 29.95 -52.18 23.82
N SER A 741 29.17 -52.82 22.97
CA SER A 741 28.21 -52.18 22.08
C SER A 741 26.88 -51.93 22.80
N ASP A 742 26.07 -51.01 22.28
CA ASP A 742 24.65 -50.83 22.64
C ASP A 742 24.35 -50.57 24.13
N LEU A 743 25.24 -49.86 24.80
CA LEU A 743 25.14 -49.53 26.22
C LEU A 743 24.07 -48.47 26.52
N LEU A 744 23.80 -47.63 25.53
CA LEU A 744 22.84 -46.54 25.54
C LEU A 744 22.05 -46.61 24.23
N THR A 745 20.73 -46.41 24.29
CA THR A 745 19.88 -46.12 23.13
C THR A 745 19.28 -44.73 23.30
N PHE A 746 19.30 -43.93 22.25
CA PHE A 746 18.82 -42.55 22.28
C PHE A 746 18.16 -42.15 20.96
N ARG A 747 17.32 -41.12 21.01
CA ARG A 747 16.81 -40.38 19.85
C ARG A 747 17.43 -38.99 19.83
N ALA A 748 17.49 -38.35 18.66
CA ALA A 748 17.86 -36.95 18.57
C ALA A 748 16.72 -36.10 19.17
N TRP A 749 17.09 -34.95 19.70
CA TRP A 749 16.20 -33.98 20.32
C TRP A 749 16.59 -32.59 19.85
N ASP A 750 15.67 -31.87 19.22
CA ASP A 750 15.88 -30.53 18.63
C ASP A 750 15.80 -29.38 19.66
N ARG A 751 15.26 -29.69 20.85
CA ARG A 751 15.08 -28.80 22.00
C ARG A 751 13.95 -27.80 21.90
N THR A 752 12.97 -28.03 21.03
CA THR A 752 11.78 -27.17 20.94
C THR A 752 10.72 -27.48 22.00
N SER A 753 10.76 -28.71 22.54
CA SER A 753 10.03 -29.11 23.75
C SER A 753 10.96 -29.74 24.80
N GLY A 754 10.68 -29.52 26.09
CA GLY A 754 11.42 -30.12 27.21
C GLY A 754 12.63 -29.30 27.68
N THR A 755 13.30 -29.77 28.73
CA THR A 755 14.41 -29.04 29.39
C THR A 755 15.63 -29.93 29.60
N ASN A 756 16.83 -29.35 29.48
CA ASN A 756 18.10 -30.08 29.65
C ASN A 756 18.21 -30.64 31.08
N GLY A 757 18.40 -31.95 31.20
CA GLY A 757 18.40 -32.69 32.46
C GLY A 757 17.02 -33.07 33.00
N GLY A 758 15.94 -32.73 32.29
CA GLY A 758 14.56 -33.12 32.59
C GLY A 758 14.18 -34.47 31.98
N ASN A 759 13.06 -35.04 32.46
CA ASN A 759 12.46 -36.25 31.92
C ASN A 759 11.16 -35.93 31.19
N VAL A 760 10.90 -36.59 30.07
CA VAL A 760 9.69 -36.40 29.27
C VAL A 760 9.16 -37.74 28.74
N ASN A 761 7.85 -37.81 28.53
CA ASN A 761 7.23 -38.90 27.79
C ASN A 761 7.28 -38.60 26.30
N ILE A 762 8.15 -39.29 25.56
CA ILE A 762 8.31 -39.12 24.11
C ILE A 762 7.36 -40.01 23.30
N THR A 763 6.45 -40.75 23.94
CA THR A 763 5.40 -41.50 23.25
C THR A 763 4.11 -40.70 23.08
N SER A 764 4.08 -39.42 23.51
CA SER A 764 2.95 -38.50 23.35
C SER A 764 3.04 -37.79 21.99
N SER A 765 1.93 -37.70 21.26
CA SER A 765 1.85 -37.05 19.95
C SER A 765 2.21 -35.56 20.00
N THR A 766 1.87 -34.86 21.08
CA THR A 766 2.14 -33.42 21.23
C THR A 766 3.63 -33.08 21.34
N ASN A 767 4.46 -34.06 21.68
CA ASN A 767 5.91 -33.90 21.80
C ASN A 767 6.67 -34.57 20.66
N ALA A 768 5.98 -35.28 19.77
CA ALA A 768 6.62 -36.16 18.79
C ALA A 768 7.49 -35.39 17.80
N THR A 769 7.15 -34.13 17.51
CA THR A 769 7.93 -33.26 16.62
C THR A 769 9.25 -32.84 17.23
N ALA A 770 9.45 -32.87 18.55
CA ALA A 770 10.74 -32.50 19.14
C ALA A 770 11.82 -33.60 19.03
N PHE A 771 11.45 -34.81 18.58
CA PHE A 771 12.30 -36.00 18.67
C PHE A 771 12.35 -36.80 17.38
N SER A 772 13.51 -37.40 17.10
CA SER A 772 13.63 -38.28 15.95
C SER A 772 12.76 -39.53 16.09
N SER A 773 12.19 -39.97 14.96
CA SER A 773 11.43 -41.23 14.90
C SER A 773 12.35 -42.46 15.00
N THR A 774 13.59 -42.34 14.51
CA THR A 774 14.65 -43.35 14.59
C THR A 774 15.49 -43.18 15.87
N ALA A 775 16.03 -44.27 16.39
CA ALA A 775 16.96 -44.28 17.51
C ALA A 775 18.34 -44.80 17.06
N ASP A 776 19.39 -44.37 17.75
CA ASP A 776 20.77 -44.83 17.58
C ASP A 776 21.31 -45.38 18.92
N THR A 777 22.42 -46.11 18.89
CA THR A 777 23.06 -46.68 20.06
C THR A 777 24.51 -46.20 20.23
N ALA A 778 24.95 -46.11 21.49
CA ALA A 778 26.34 -45.78 21.80
C ALA A 778 27.04 -46.91 22.56
N GLY A 779 28.21 -47.30 22.06
CA GLY A 779 29.12 -48.24 22.72
C GLY A 779 30.21 -47.54 23.55
N ILE A 780 30.96 -48.29 24.35
CA ILE A 780 32.15 -47.79 25.07
C ILE A 780 33.30 -48.80 25.01
N THR A 781 34.52 -48.32 25.20
CA THR A 781 35.69 -49.16 25.47
C THR A 781 36.11 -49.04 26.93
N VAL A 782 36.13 -50.15 27.67
CA VAL A 782 36.66 -50.21 29.03
C VAL A 782 38.07 -50.79 29.01
N LYS A 783 39.08 -49.98 29.36
CA LYS A 783 40.50 -50.37 29.32
C LYS A 783 40.96 -50.92 30.66
N ASP A 784 41.81 -51.96 30.64
CA ASP A 784 42.52 -52.40 31.83
C ASP A 784 43.61 -51.38 32.23
N ALA A 785 43.85 -51.21 33.53
CA ALA A 785 44.72 -50.15 34.08
C ALA A 785 46.21 -50.23 33.66
N THR A 786 46.62 -51.30 32.95
CA THR A 786 48.01 -51.53 32.51
C THR A 786 48.35 -51.00 31.11
N ASP A 787 47.38 -50.44 30.37
CA ASP A 787 47.57 -49.96 28.98
C ASP A 787 47.95 -48.47 28.84
N ALA A 788 48.32 -47.80 29.94
CA ALA A 788 48.61 -46.36 29.93
C ALA A 788 50.09 -46.04 29.66
N THR A 789 50.55 -46.25 28.42
CA THR A 789 51.73 -45.55 27.88
C THR A 789 51.52 -45.21 26.40
N ASP A 790 50.85 -44.10 26.08
CA ASP A 790 51.23 -43.29 24.91
C ASP A 790 50.71 -41.84 24.95
N SER A 791 51.66 -40.95 24.72
CA SER A 791 51.71 -39.55 24.24
C SER A 791 50.44 -38.72 23.98
N GLY A 792 50.45 -37.49 24.53
CA GLY A 792 50.29 -36.24 23.76
C GLY A 792 48.91 -35.56 23.68
N SER A 793 48.81 -34.33 24.21
CA SER A 793 48.39 -33.12 23.46
C SER A 793 48.27 -31.92 24.39
N THR A 794 49.31 -31.10 24.42
CA THR A 794 49.23 -29.68 24.79
C THR A 794 48.51 -28.93 23.68
N GLY A 795 47.62 -28.01 24.04
CA GLY A 795 46.85 -27.18 23.09
C GLY A 795 47.70 -26.64 21.94
N GLY A 796 47.37 -27.09 20.73
CA GLY A 796 47.85 -26.53 19.48
C GLY A 796 46.79 -25.59 18.93
N SER A 797 47.13 -24.31 18.82
CA SER A 797 46.51 -23.39 17.88
C SER A 797 46.49 -24.05 16.50
N VAL A 798 45.31 -24.25 15.92
CA VAL A 798 45.16 -24.65 14.52
C VAL A 798 45.75 -23.52 13.69
N ASN A 799 46.94 -23.72 13.12
CA ASN A 799 47.51 -22.80 12.14
C ASN A 799 46.70 -22.95 10.86
N VAL A 800 45.59 -22.21 10.75
CA VAL A 800 44.84 -22.05 9.50
C VAL A 800 45.78 -21.42 8.49
N LYS A 801 46.00 -22.07 7.34
CA LYS A 801 46.96 -21.62 6.35
C LYS A 801 46.41 -20.40 5.61
N LEU A 802 47.09 -19.25 5.72
CA LEU A 802 46.74 -18.06 4.95
C LEU A 802 46.88 -18.33 3.45
N SER A 803 45.76 -18.43 2.75
CA SER A 803 45.72 -18.55 1.30
C SER A 803 44.50 -17.88 0.70
N LEU A 804 44.67 -17.26 -0.45
CA LEU A 804 43.61 -16.72 -1.30
C LEU A 804 43.90 -17.19 -2.73
N LYS A 805 42.91 -17.73 -3.43
CA LYS A 805 43.07 -18.26 -4.79
C LYS A 805 41.83 -18.00 -5.62
N ILE A 806 41.99 -17.85 -6.93
CA ILE A 806 40.86 -17.78 -7.87
C ILE A 806 40.42 -19.21 -8.20
N VAL A 807 39.11 -19.48 -8.14
CA VAL A 807 38.53 -20.80 -8.44
C VAL A 807 37.95 -20.83 -9.85
N SER A 808 37.17 -19.81 -10.23
CA SER A 808 36.54 -19.65 -11.55
C SER A 808 36.03 -18.20 -11.69
N ASN A 809 35.84 -17.64 -12.89
CA ASN A 809 35.10 -16.37 -13.14
C ASN A 809 35.15 -15.28 -12.03
N ASN A 810 36.34 -14.82 -11.65
CA ASN A 810 36.53 -13.82 -10.57
C ASN A 810 35.90 -14.20 -9.20
N LEU A 811 35.83 -15.50 -8.91
CA LEU A 811 35.44 -16.10 -7.64
C LEU A 811 36.69 -16.51 -6.85
N PHE A 812 36.75 -16.13 -5.57
CA PHE A 812 37.92 -16.34 -4.74
C PHE A 812 37.65 -17.33 -3.61
N LEU A 813 38.53 -18.31 -3.42
CA LEU A 813 38.53 -19.18 -2.25
C LEU A 813 39.48 -18.63 -1.19
N LEU A 814 38.96 -18.35 -0.01
CA LEU A 814 39.72 -17.90 1.15
C LEU A 814 39.99 -19.07 2.10
N GLY A 815 41.24 -19.49 2.21
CA GLY A 815 41.68 -20.63 3.03
C GLY A 815 41.42 -21.98 2.40
N ASP A 816 41.47 -23.03 3.23
CA ASP A 816 41.18 -24.40 2.85
C ASP A 816 39.85 -24.86 3.50
N PRO A 817 38.89 -25.42 2.74
CA PRO A 817 37.63 -25.92 3.28
C PRO A 817 37.77 -27.02 4.34
N SER A 818 38.91 -27.71 4.39
CA SER A 818 39.21 -28.74 5.40
C SER A 818 39.64 -28.18 6.75
N GLU A 819 39.96 -26.89 6.83
CA GLU A 819 40.38 -26.23 8.06
C GLU A 819 39.18 -25.68 8.82
N SER A 820 39.15 -25.88 10.15
CA SER A 820 38.15 -25.26 11.02
C SER A 820 38.71 -23.96 11.58
N GLY A 821 38.04 -22.83 11.33
CA GLY A 821 38.45 -21.52 11.83
C GLY A 821 37.91 -20.35 11.00
N LYS A 822 38.28 -19.14 11.41
CA LYS A 822 37.95 -17.88 10.71
C LYS A 822 39.21 -17.21 10.15
N LEU A 823 39.15 -16.78 8.90
CA LEU A 823 40.20 -16.05 8.20
C LEU A 823 39.74 -14.62 7.90
N LYS A 824 40.70 -13.72 7.72
CA LYS A 824 40.42 -12.34 7.36
C LYS A 824 40.82 -12.08 5.92
N LEU A 825 40.05 -11.21 5.26
CA LEU A 825 40.38 -10.64 3.97
C LEU A 825 40.73 -9.17 4.19
N HIS A 826 41.98 -8.81 3.89
CA HIS A 826 42.42 -7.41 3.87
C HIS A 826 42.17 -6.86 2.47
N ILE A 827 41.39 -5.78 2.41
CA ILE A 827 41.06 -5.04 1.19
C ILE A 827 41.63 -3.62 1.33
N LYS A 828 42.34 -3.15 0.30
CA LYS A 828 42.91 -1.80 0.23
C LYS A 828 42.49 -1.11 -1.06
N LEU A 829 42.05 0.14 -0.96
CA LEU A 829 41.83 1.00 -2.11
C LEU A 829 43.19 1.33 -2.76
N ASP A 830 43.34 1.04 -4.04
CA ASP A 830 44.57 1.28 -4.82
C ASP A 830 44.41 2.46 -5.80
N GLY A 831 43.16 2.81 -6.15
CA GLY A 831 42.84 3.99 -6.93
C GLY A 831 41.39 4.01 -7.42
N HIS A 832 40.90 5.19 -7.80
CA HIS A 832 39.60 5.34 -8.47
C HIS A 832 39.66 6.54 -9.42
N THR A 833 38.91 6.46 -10.52
CA THR A 833 38.73 7.57 -11.48
C THR A 833 37.27 7.79 -11.86
N SER A 834 36.36 7.07 -11.19
CA SER A 834 34.93 7.22 -11.40
C SER A 834 34.45 8.64 -11.09
N LYS A 835 33.38 9.03 -11.77
CA LYS A 835 32.57 10.22 -11.47
C LYS A 835 31.27 9.86 -10.71
N LEU A 836 31.05 8.59 -10.44
CA LEU A 836 29.94 8.08 -9.65
C LEU A 836 30.47 7.71 -8.26
N VAL A 837 29.61 7.81 -7.25
CA VAL A 837 29.92 7.29 -5.92
C VAL A 837 29.45 5.84 -5.86
N ASN A 838 30.39 4.94 -6.13
CA ASN A 838 30.12 3.51 -6.17
C ASN A 838 30.33 2.88 -4.80
N GLU A 839 29.51 1.88 -4.49
CA GLU A 839 29.71 1.03 -3.33
C GLU A 839 30.21 -0.35 -3.73
N LEU A 840 31.26 -0.82 -3.05
CA LEU A 840 31.82 -2.14 -3.27
C LEU A 840 31.38 -3.09 -2.14
N GLY A 841 30.92 -4.28 -2.53
CA GLY A 841 30.55 -5.34 -1.60
C GLY A 841 31.09 -6.70 -2.00
N VAL A 842 30.92 -7.66 -1.09
CA VAL A 842 31.28 -9.07 -1.28
C VAL A 842 30.21 -9.96 -0.67
N CYS A 843 29.84 -11.04 -1.36
CA CYS A 843 28.96 -12.08 -0.83
C CYS A 843 29.66 -13.45 -0.83
N VAL A 844 29.18 -14.34 0.05
CA VAL A 844 29.61 -15.73 0.10
C VAL A 844 28.69 -16.57 -0.78
N VAL A 845 29.28 -17.39 -1.66
CA VAL A 845 28.54 -18.30 -2.57
C VAL A 845 28.72 -19.77 -2.14
N ASP A 846 27.79 -20.61 -2.58
CA ASP A 846 27.69 -22.00 -2.10
C ASP A 846 28.72 -22.92 -2.79
N ASP A 847 28.97 -22.70 -4.09
CA ASP A 847 29.78 -23.59 -4.92
C ASP A 847 30.77 -22.87 -5.84
N ASP A 848 31.57 -23.67 -6.58
CA ASP A 848 32.59 -23.18 -7.52
C ASP A 848 31.98 -22.57 -8.80
N LYS A 849 30.66 -22.67 -9.00
CA LYS A 849 29.93 -22.02 -10.09
C LYS A 849 29.42 -20.64 -9.65
N GLY A 850 29.49 -20.33 -8.37
CA GLY A 850 28.99 -19.09 -7.80
C GLY A 850 27.49 -19.10 -7.54
N THR A 851 26.88 -20.27 -7.35
CA THR A 851 25.45 -20.34 -7.02
C THR A 851 25.18 -19.84 -5.60
N ILE A 852 23.98 -19.30 -5.39
CA ILE A 852 23.46 -18.92 -4.07
C ILE A 852 22.04 -19.48 -3.99
N ASP A 853 21.78 -20.33 -3.00
CA ASP A 853 20.48 -21.01 -2.84
C ASP A 853 20.08 -21.80 -4.09
N GLY A 854 21.07 -22.40 -4.75
CA GLY A 854 20.87 -23.13 -6.01
C GLY A 854 20.63 -22.23 -7.24
N ILE A 855 20.52 -20.91 -7.06
CA ILE A 855 20.34 -19.94 -8.14
C ILE A 855 21.68 -19.66 -8.80
N ALA A 856 21.76 -19.85 -10.12
CA ALA A 856 22.97 -19.56 -10.88
C ALA A 856 23.18 -18.05 -11.08
N PRO A 857 24.44 -17.59 -11.19
CA PRO A 857 24.71 -16.23 -11.65
C PRO A 857 23.93 -15.92 -12.94
N ASP A 858 23.39 -14.70 -13.03
CA ASP A 858 22.54 -14.20 -14.12
C ASP A 858 21.12 -14.78 -14.22
N ALA A 859 20.75 -15.75 -13.37
CA ALA A 859 19.36 -16.18 -13.25
C ALA A 859 18.52 -15.14 -12.50
N GLU A 860 17.22 -15.11 -12.78
CA GLU A 860 16.26 -14.27 -12.06
C GLU A 860 16.33 -14.58 -10.55
N GLY A 861 16.29 -13.54 -9.71
CA GLY A 861 16.45 -13.66 -8.25
C GLY A 861 17.88 -13.76 -7.73
N TYR A 862 18.90 -14.02 -8.58
CA TYR A 862 20.30 -14.15 -8.12
C TYR A 862 20.81 -12.91 -7.37
N ALA A 863 20.52 -11.72 -7.91
CA ALA A 863 20.98 -10.47 -7.30
C ALA A 863 20.41 -10.28 -5.89
N GLN A 864 19.12 -10.57 -5.69
CA GLN A 864 18.47 -10.51 -4.38
C GLN A 864 19.11 -11.48 -3.39
N ALA A 865 19.27 -12.75 -3.78
CA ALA A 865 19.88 -13.77 -2.94
C ALA A 865 21.33 -13.39 -2.57
N ALA A 866 22.11 -12.87 -3.54
CA ALA A 866 23.47 -12.43 -3.32
C ALA A 866 23.59 -11.23 -2.36
N LEU A 867 22.72 -10.24 -2.52
CA LEU A 867 22.74 -9.04 -1.69
C LEU A 867 22.26 -9.30 -0.25
N SER A 868 21.38 -10.28 -0.04
CA SER A 868 20.96 -10.71 1.31
C SER A 868 22.10 -11.30 2.16
N ARG A 869 23.14 -11.84 1.51
CA ARG A 869 24.35 -12.42 2.14
C ARG A 869 25.58 -11.52 2.02
N ALA A 870 25.39 -10.29 1.56
CA ALA A 870 26.49 -9.39 1.27
C ALA A 870 27.04 -8.72 2.52
N GLN A 871 28.32 -8.37 2.45
CA GLN A 871 28.96 -7.41 3.34
C GLN A 871 29.46 -6.22 2.52
N VAL A 872 29.14 -5.01 2.96
CA VAL A 872 29.68 -3.77 2.39
C VAL A 872 31.16 -3.66 2.75
N ILE A 873 32.00 -3.36 1.75
CA ILE A 873 33.43 -3.14 1.93
C ILE A 873 33.68 -1.65 2.19
N PHE A 874 33.34 -0.80 1.23
CA PHE A 874 33.34 0.65 1.33
C PHE A 874 32.72 1.30 0.08
N SER A 875 32.32 2.57 0.19
CA SER A 875 32.03 3.43 -0.94
C SER A 875 33.28 4.20 -1.38
N SER A 876 33.42 4.44 -2.68
CA SER A 876 34.46 5.28 -3.26
C SER A 876 33.89 6.63 -3.66
N ILE A 877 34.27 7.69 -2.95
CA ILE A 877 33.82 9.05 -3.22
C ILE A 877 34.55 9.71 -4.38
N THR A 878 33.91 10.70 -5.00
CA THR A 878 34.52 11.54 -6.03
C THR A 878 34.98 12.84 -5.36
N ASN A 879 36.16 13.37 -5.70
CA ASN A 879 36.72 14.58 -5.08
C ASN A 879 36.98 14.48 -3.56
N ALA A 880 37.96 13.66 -3.16
CA ALA A 880 38.38 13.58 -1.76
C ALA A 880 38.79 14.95 -1.16
N PRO A 881 38.38 15.27 0.09
CA PRO A 881 38.71 16.54 0.72
C PRO A 881 40.21 16.80 0.81
N LYS A 882 40.59 18.08 0.78
CA LYS A 882 41.99 18.48 0.91
C LYS A 882 42.67 17.86 2.14
N GLY A 883 43.74 17.11 1.89
CA GLY A 883 44.55 16.46 2.93
C GLY A 883 44.00 15.12 3.44
N PHE A 884 42.84 14.67 2.95
CA PHE A 884 42.36 13.32 3.20
C PHE A 884 43.26 12.30 2.48
N SER A 885 43.61 11.23 3.19
CA SER A 885 44.51 10.21 2.67
C SER A 885 43.75 9.20 1.83
N SER A 886 44.31 8.82 0.67
CA SER A 886 43.81 7.70 -0.12
C SER A 886 44.15 6.32 0.47
N ASP A 887 44.77 6.26 1.65
CA ASP A 887 45.12 4.99 2.33
C ASP A 887 43.92 4.44 3.12
N ILE A 888 42.96 3.93 2.35
CA ILE A 888 41.72 3.34 2.81
C ILE A 888 41.85 1.82 2.83
N THR A 889 41.53 1.22 3.99
CA THR A 889 41.59 -0.22 4.20
C THR A 889 40.35 -0.75 4.92
N ARG A 890 40.01 -1.99 4.58
CA ARG A 890 38.94 -2.79 5.19
C ARG A 890 39.49 -4.16 5.54
N LEU A 891 39.09 -4.68 6.69
CA LEU A 891 39.35 -6.06 7.08
C LEU A 891 37.99 -6.71 7.34
N LEU A 892 37.71 -7.81 6.64
CA LEU A 892 36.48 -8.59 6.77
C LEU A 892 36.81 -10.00 7.24
N GLU A 893 35.95 -10.60 8.06
CA GLU A 893 36.16 -11.95 8.61
C GLU A 893 35.19 -12.96 7.99
N PHE A 894 35.71 -14.09 7.54
CA PHE A 894 34.94 -15.19 6.94
C PHE A 894 35.37 -16.54 7.52
N LYS A 895 34.53 -17.56 7.35
CA LYS A 895 34.92 -18.95 7.63
C LYS A 895 36.03 -19.40 6.66
N ALA A 896 36.96 -20.21 7.13
CA ALA A 896 37.93 -20.86 6.25
C ALA A 896 37.21 -21.72 5.20
N GLY A 897 37.63 -21.60 3.94
CA GLY A 897 36.97 -22.21 2.78
C GLY A 897 35.84 -21.38 2.16
N ALA A 898 35.60 -20.15 2.63
CA ALA A 898 34.59 -19.28 2.03
C ALA A 898 34.91 -18.97 0.56
N LYS A 899 33.90 -19.05 -0.30
CA LYS A 899 33.96 -18.66 -1.70
C LYS A 899 33.37 -17.26 -1.83
N LEU A 900 34.17 -16.30 -2.26
CA LEU A 900 33.87 -14.87 -2.22
C LEU A 900 33.65 -14.34 -3.64
N LYS A 901 32.47 -13.75 -3.86
CA LYS A 901 32.10 -13.07 -5.09
C LYS A 901 31.91 -11.59 -4.80
N PHE A 902 32.65 -10.74 -5.52
CA PHE A 902 32.54 -9.29 -5.35
C PHE A 902 31.48 -8.70 -6.27
N PHE A 903 30.93 -7.57 -5.88
CA PHE A 903 30.01 -6.76 -6.68
C PHE A 903 30.24 -5.28 -6.44
N MET A 904 29.81 -4.45 -7.39
CA MET A 904 29.83 -2.99 -7.30
C MET A 904 28.43 -2.45 -7.57
N ILE A 905 27.93 -1.57 -6.72
CA ILE A 905 26.67 -0.84 -6.94
C ILE A 905 27.05 0.52 -7.50
N LYS A 906 26.60 0.79 -8.72
CA LYS A 906 26.84 2.08 -9.38
C LYS A 906 25.97 3.16 -8.76
N ASP A 907 26.60 4.26 -8.39
CA ASP A 907 25.93 5.48 -7.92
C ASP A 907 24.86 5.20 -6.86
N GLY A 908 25.22 4.39 -5.85
CA GLY A 908 24.24 3.78 -4.97
C GLY A 908 24.82 3.01 -3.78
N THR A 909 23.93 2.52 -2.92
CA THR A 909 24.24 1.63 -1.79
C THR A 909 23.47 0.32 -1.86
N LEU A 910 23.93 -0.66 -1.08
CA LEU A 910 23.20 -1.87 -0.75
C LEU A 910 21.82 -1.53 -0.20
N ASP A 911 21.74 -0.62 0.76
CA ASP A 911 20.47 -0.21 1.39
C ASP A 911 19.51 0.41 0.38
N GLY A 912 19.99 1.24 -0.53
CA GLY A 912 19.18 1.83 -1.59
C GLY A 912 18.65 0.79 -2.59
N VAL A 913 19.43 -0.26 -2.88
CA VAL A 913 18.96 -1.37 -3.74
C VAL A 913 17.92 -2.22 -3.01
N MET A 914 18.20 -2.60 -1.75
CA MET A 914 17.31 -3.43 -0.96
C MET A 914 15.99 -2.72 -0.61
N SER A 915 15.97 -1.40 -0.53
CA SER A 915 14.75 -0.60 -0.35
C SER A 915 13.96 -0.36 -1.65
N GLY A 916 14.44 -0.86 -2.80
CA GLY A 916 13.84 -0.64 -4.12
C GLY A 916 14.06 0.77 -4.71
N LYS A 917 14.79 1.66 -4.02
CA LYS A 917 15.09 3.02 -4.49
C LYS A 917 16.10 3.02 -5.64
N ILE A 918 16.98 2.03 -5.66
CA ILE A 918 18.00 1.82 -6.69
C ILE A 918 17.70 0.51 -7.41
N SER A 919 17.65 0.55 -8.73
CA SER A 919 17.39 -0.65 -9.53
C SER A 919 18.51 -1.68 -9.40
N PHE A 920 18.17 -2.97 -9.35
CA PHE A 920 19.13 -4.08 -9.45
C PHE A 920 20.03 -4.00 -10.70
N LYS A 921 19.62 -3.27 -11.75
CA LYS A 921 20.45 -3.02 -12.94
C LYS A 921 21.72 -2.23 -12.64
N ASN A 922 21.78 -1.53 -11.51
CA ASN A 922 22.97 -0.82 -11.05
C ASN A 922 23.96 -1.73 -10.30
N VAL A 923 23.59 -2.97 -10.03
CA VAL A 923 24.46 -3.97 -9.38
C VAL A 923 25.28 -4.69 -10.45
N LEU A 924 26.59 -4.53 -10.38
CA LEU A 924 27.56 -5.18 -11.27
C LEU A 924 28.29 -6.29 -10.50
N PHE A 925 27.94 -7.54 -10.75
CA PHE A 925 28.71 -8.68 -10.21
C PHE A 925 30.03 -8.85 -10.95
N ALA A 926 31.06 -9.28 -10.22
CA ALA A 926 32.39 -9.47 -10.78
C ALA A 926 32.41 -10.57 -11.85
N ASP A 927 32.65 -10.21 -13.10
CA ASP A 927 32.87 -11.11 -14.23
C ASP A 927 33.98 -10.57 -15.14
N ALA A 928 34.27 -11.24 -16.25
CA ALA A 928 35.34 -10.82 -17.16
C ALA A 928 35.07 -9.48 -17.87
N LYS A 929 33.84 -8.97 -17.86
CA LYS A 929 33.43 -7.69 -18.46
C LYS A 929 33.51 -6.55 -17.44
N THR A 930 33.10 -6.80 -16.20
CA THR A 930 33.01 -5.78 -15.13
C THR A 930 34.27 -5.69 -14.28
N GLN A 931 35.06 -6.77 -14.19
CA GLN A 931 36.25 -6.84 -13.35
C GLN A 931 37.41 -7.57 -14.02
N LYS A 932 38.57 -6.92 -14.00
CA LYS A 932 39.84 -7.53 -14.36
C LYS A 932 40.63 -7.88 -13.10
N THR A 933 40.92 -9.16 -12.93
CA THR A 933 41.75 -9.67 -11.84
C THR A 933 43.20 -9.86 -12.28
N THR A 934 44.15 -9.39 -11.48
CA THR A 934 45.59 -9.60 -11.67
C THR A 934 46.21 -10.25 -10.43
N ASP A 935 46.83 -11.43 -10.58
CA ASP A 935 47.63 -12.06 -9.52
C ASP A 935 48.96 -11.30 -9.34
N LEU A 936 49.18 -10.76 -8.14
CA LEU A 936 50.38 -10.01 -7.79
C LEU A 936 51.45 -10.90 -7.12
N GLY A 937 51.17 -12.19 -6.93
CA GLY A 937 52.00 -13.14 -6.21
C GLY A 937 51.74 -13.14 -4.70
N ASN A 938 52.23 -14.18 -4.01
CA ASN A 938 52.10 -14.35 -2.55
C ASN A 938 50.65 -14.31 -2.01
N GLY A 939 49.68 -14.72 -2.83
CA GLY A 939 48.25 -14.74 -2.45
C GLY A 939 47.59 -13.36 -2.39
N GLU A 940 48.15 -12.38 -3.10
CA GLU A 940 47.61 -11.02 -3.22
C GLU A 940 47.13 -10.77 -4.66
N PHE A 941 45.97 -10.14 -4.80
CA PHE A 941 45.34 -9.87 -6.10
C PHE A 941 44.94 -8.40 -6.23
N ALA A 942 45.09 -7.83 -7.41
CA ALA A 942 44.46 -6.56 -7.79
C ALA A 942 43.15 -6.83 -8.52
N LEU A 943 42.07 -6.15 -8.10
CA LEU A 943 40.76 -6.17 -8.75
C LEU A 943 40.48 -4.78 -9.32
N ASP A 944 40.51 -4.70 -10.65
CA ASP A 944 40.32 -3.47 -11.41
C ASP A 944 38.92 -3.50 -12.06
N TRP A 945 38.06 -2.53 -11.73
CA TRP A 945 36.65 -2.50 -12.11
C TRP A 945 36.33 -1.55 -13.27
N ASP A 946 35.29 -1.90 -14.01
CA ASP A 946 34.62 -1.11 -15.03
C ASP A 946 33.12 -0.97 -14.72
N GLU A 947 32.51 0.14 -15.16
CA GLU A 947 31.10 0.49 -14.95
C GLU A 947 30.21 0.16 -16.16
N LEU A 948 30.81 -0.26 -17.27
CA LEU A 948 30.14 -0.65 -18.52
C LEU A 948 29.24 0.45 -19.12
N LEU A 949 29.76 1.68 -19.21
CA LEU A 949 29.03 2.81 -19.82
C LEU A 949 28.81 2.61 -21.33
N GLU A 950 27.60 2.92 -21.82
CA GLU A 950 27.24 2.76 -23.23
C GLU A 950 28.17 3.54 -24.17
N GLY A 951 28.80 2.84 -25.12
CA GLY A 951 29.66 3.43 -26.16
C GLY A 951 31.13 3.61 -25.77
N GLY A 952 31.53 3.29 -24.53
CA GLY A 952 32.93 3.23 -24.10
C GLY A 952 33.51 1.81 -24.20
N GLY A 953 34.77 1.68 -24.61
CA GLY A 953 35.50 0.41 -24.43
C GLY A 953 35.93 0.23 -22.98
N ALA A 954 36.00 -1.01 -22.50
CA ALA A 954 36.39 -1.30 -21.12
C ALA A 954 37.82 -0.78 -20.82
N ASP A 955 37.97 0.07 -19.80
CA ASP A 955 39.24 0.66 -19.35
C ASP A 955 39.73 0.08 -18.02
N PHE A 956 38.85 -0.53 -17.22
CA PHE A 956 39.14 -1.09 -15.89
C PHE A 956 39.93 -0.12 -14.99
N GLN A 957 39.66 1.19 -15.08
CA GLN A 957 40.29 2.21 -14.25
C GLN A 957 39.33 2.86 -13.23
N LYS A 958 38.05 2.45 -13.22
CA LYS A 958 37.01 3.15 -12.46
C LYS A 958 37.22 3.02 -10.95
N LEU A 959 37.47 1.80 -10.50
CA LEU A 959 37.79 1.48 -9.11
C LEU A 959 38.82 0.36 -9.08
N LYS A 960 39.86 0.51 -8.25
CA LYS A 960 40.94 -0.46 -8.12
C LYS A 960 41.18 -0.79 -6.66
N ILE A 961 41.21 -2.08 -6.35
CA ILE A 961 41.49 -2.55 -5.00
C ILE A 961 42.54 -3.65 -5.02
N LYS A 962 43.21 -3.82 -3.89
CA LYS A 962 44.08 -4.97 -3.60
C LYS A 962 43.46 -5.81 -2.51
N ILE A 963 43.46 -7.12 -2.69
CA ILE A 963 42.94 -8.08 -1.71
C ILE A 963 43.99 -9.13 -1.33
N LYS A 964 43.99 -9.53 -0.06
CA LYS A 964 44.91 -10.54 0.47
C LYS A 964 44.32 -11.24 1.70
N ALA A 965 44.57 -12.54 1.84
CA ALA A 965 44.31 -13.24 3.09
C ALA A 965 45.19 -12.68 4.22
N SER A 966 44.60 -12.41 5.38
CA SER A 966 45.25 -11.77 6.51
C SER A 966 44.93 -12.50 7.83
N ASN A 967 45.83 -12.38 8.78
CA ASN A 967 45.67 -12.74 10.19
C ASN A 967 45.74 -11.52 11.11
N GLU A 968 45.68 -10.31 10.54
CA GLU A 968 45.60 -9.07 11.32
C GLU A 968 44.37 -9.10 12.24
N GLU A 969 44.49 -8.46 13.40
CA GLU A 969 43.37 -8.31 14.32
C GLU A 969 42.32 -7.39 13.72
N MET A 970 41.04 -7.70 13.93
CA MET A 970 39.94 -6.84 13.52
C MET A 970 40.07 -5.47 14.22
N PRO A 971 40.01 -4.36 13.46
CA PRO A 971 39.99 -3.04 14.08
C PRO A 971 38.82 -2.93 15.07
N LEU A 972 39.06 -2.31 16.22
CA LEU A 972 38.00 -2.09 17.21
C LEU A 972 36.87 -1.24 16.59
N GLY A 973 35.61 -1.51 16.94
CA GLY A 973 34.45 -0.75 16.44
C GLY A 973 33.80 -1.32 15.17
N THR A 974 34.40 -2.32 14.52
CA THR A 974 33.98 -2.73 13.19
C THR A 974 33.02 -3.90 13.10
N GLY A 975 32.47 -4.37 14.22
CA GLY A 975 31.67 -5.61 14.27
C GLY A 975 30.43 -5.60 13.38
N LEU A 976 29.78 -4.43 13.26
CA LEU A 976 28.58 -4.23 12.43
C LEU A 976 28.85 -3.50 11.10
N GLN A 977 30.08 -2.99 10.89
CA GLN A 977 30.40 -2.29 9.64
C GLN A 977 30.43 -3.25 8.47
N GLY A 978 29.42 -3.17 7.60
CA GLY A 978 29.21 -4.08 6.49
C GLY A 978 27.78 -4.59 6.38
N THR A 979 26.95 -4.42 7.41
CA THR A 979 25.51 -4.71 7.38
C THR A 979 24.69 -3.52 6.87
N SER A 980 23.40 -3.71 6.65
CA SER A 980 22.46 -2.61 6.40
C SER A 980 22.45 -1.62 7.57
N GLY A 981 22.48 -0.31 7.29
CA GLY A 981 22.68 0.74 8.30
C GLY A 981 23.99 0.61 9.07
N GLY A 982 24.99 -0.04 8.48
CA GLY A 982 26.24 -0.47 9.12
C GLY A 982 27.27 0.64 9.32
N GLU A 983 26.96 1.91 9.06
CA GLU A 983 27.83 3.06 9.28
C GLU A 983 27.95 3.41 10.77
N VAL A 984 28.27 2.41 11.60
CA VAL A 984 28.28 2.50 13.06
C VAL A 984 29.61 2.02 13.66
N ILE A 985 29.79 2.30 14.95
CA ILE A 985 30.89 1.83 15.77
C ILE A 985 30.34 0.83 16.81
N ASP A 986 30.64 -0.45 16.64
CA ASP A 986 30.24 -1.54 17.55
C ASP A 986 31.31 -1.78 18.63
N LEU A 987 31.00 -1.38 19.87
CA LEU A 987 31.85 -1.56 21.04
C LEU A 987 31.22 -2.47 22.09
N ARG A 988 30.24 -3.30 21.71
CA ARG A 988 29.61 -4.28 22.63
C ARG A 988 30.63 -5.22 23.27
N ALA A 989 31.66 -5.61 22.53
CA ALA A 989 32.75 -6.47 23.04
C ALA A 989 33.75 -5.74 23.95
N ALA A 990 33.75 -4.40 24.00
CA ALA A 990 34.69 -3.64 24.81
C ALA A 990 34.38 -3.79 26.32
N LYS A 991 35.40 -4.07 27.13
CA LYS A 991 35.26 -4.26 28.59
C LYS A 991 35.59 -3.01 29.40
N THR A 992 36.20 -2.02 28.75
CA THR A 992 36.61 -0.72 29.31
C THR A 992 36.20 0.37 28.34
N GLU A 993 36.14 1.61 28.82
CA GLU A 993 35.95 2.77 27.95
C GLU A 993 36.98 2.78 26.82
N VAL A 994 36.59 3.33 25.67
CA VAL A 994 37.38 3.32 24.44
C VAL A 994 37.73 4.76 24.08
N LYS A 995 39.03 5.04 23.99
CA LYS A 995 39.53 6.35 23.54
C LYS A 995 39.43 6.40 22.02
N ALA A 996 38.88 7.50 21.52
CA ALA A 996 38.72 7.77 20.11
C ALA A 996 39.53 9.02 19.72
N GLU A 997 40.37 8.89 18.70
CA GLU A 997 41.01 10.02 18.01
C GLU A 997 40.33 10.19 16.65
N PHE A 998 39.71 11.36 16.44
CA PHE A 998 39.00 11.70 15.21
C PHE A 998 39.92 12.56 14.34
N THR A 999 40.03 12.22 13.07
CA THR A 999 40.59 13.11 12.03
C THR A 999 39.45 13.52 11.13
N VAL A 1000 39.21 14.83 11.05
CA VAL A 1000 38.06 15.42 10.35
C VAL A 1000 38.58 16.29 9.21
N HIS A 1001 38.02 16.11 8.01
CA HIS A 1001 38.24 16.95 6.84
C HIS A 1001 36.90 17.49 6.37
N ARG A 1002 36.82 18.77 5.96
CA ARG A 1002 35.57 19.37 5.49
C ARG A 1002 35.76 20.12 4.17
N GLU A 1003 34.86 19.90 3.24
CA GLU A 1003 34.80 20.54 1.91
C GLU A 1003 33.40 21.11 1.59
N ALA A 1004 32.67 21.55 2.61
CA ALA A 1004 31.29 22.02 2.45
C ALA A 1004 31.12 23.55 2.42
N ALA A 1005 30.01 24.02 1.85
CA ALA A 1005 29.53 25.39 2.02
C ALA A 1005 28.91 25.61 3.42
N PHE A 1006 28.11 24.65 3.90
CA PHE A 1006 27.42 24.73 5.19
C PHE A 1006 28.32 24.40 6.37
N LYS A 1007 28.11 25.08 7.50
CA LYS A 1007 28.89 24.84 8.73
C LYS A 1007 28.44 23.57 9.43
N ASN A 1008 28.86 22.44 8.89
CA ASN A 1008 28.44 21.14 9.37
C ASN A 1008 29.02 20.80 10.73
N PHE A 1009 28.21 20.08 11.50
CA PHE A 1009 28.55 19.57 12.81
C PHE A 1009 28.26 18.07 12.85
N VAL A 1010 29.29 17.27 13.15
CA VAL A 1010 29.15 15.82 13.31
C VAL A 1010 29.31 15.43 14.77
N CYS A 1011 28.45 14.52 15.21
CA CYS A 1011 28.54 13.90 16.53
C CYS A 1011 28.07 12.44 16.46
N PHE A 1012 28.11 11.74 17.60
CA PHE A 1012 27.72 10.34 17.71
C PHE A 1012 26.68 10.18 18.81
N TYR A 1013 25.73 9.26 18.64
CA TYR A 1013 24.74 8.90 19.64
C TYR A 1013 24.78 7.41 19.95
N GLN A 1014 24.38 7.07 21.17
CA GLN A 1014 24.31 5.68 21.61
C GLN A 1014 23.02 5.02 21.12
N MET A 1015 23.13 3.80 20.61
CA MET A 1015 22.01 2.93 20.24
C MET A 1015 21.85 1.80 21.26
N ALA A 1016 20.62 1.31 21.40
CA ALA A 1016 20.26 0.17 22.23
C ALA A 1016 20.49 -1.18 21.52
N ASP A 1017 20.24 -1.23 20.20
CA ASP A 1017 20.39 -2.42 19.38
C ASP A 1017 21.03 -2.13 18.01
N GLU A 1018 21.22 -3.17 17.20
CA GLU A 1018 21.83 -3.07 15.86
C GLU A 1018 20.88 -2.58 14.76
N LYS A 1019 19.58 -2.40 15.07
CA LYS A 1019 18.56 -1.88 14.14
C LYS A 1019 18.38 -0.37 14.22
N GLY A 1020 19.15 0.31 15.07
CA GLY A 1020 19.03 1.75 15.30
C GLY A 1020 18.12 2.14 16.46
N GLY A 1021 17.63 1.19 17.24
CA GLY A 1021 16.75 1.51 18.37
C GLY A 1021 17.43 2.38 19.43
N ILE A 1022 16.65 3.28 20.05
CA ILE A 1022 17.10 4.14 21.15
C ILE A 1022 16.31 3.77 22.42
N ASP A 1023 17.05 3.49 23.49
CA ASP A 1023 16.52 3.29 24.84
C ASP A 1023 16.47 4.64 25.56
N MET A 1024 15.27 5.16 25.75
CA MET A 1024 15.01 6.46 26.38
C MET A 1024 14.85 6.35 27.90
N ASN A 1025 14.50 5.16 28.40
CA ASN A 1025 14.15 4.94 29.80
C ASN A 1025 15.25 4.21 30.62
N GLY A 1026 16.24 3.62 29.95
CA GLY A 1026 17.40 2.94 30.52
C GLY A 1026 17.17 1.48 30.91
N ASP A 1027 16.12 0.81 30.41
CA ASP A 1027 15.80 -0.59 30.71
C ASP A 1027 16.55 -1.61 29.83
N GLY A 1028 17.32 -1.13 28.85
CA GLY A 1028 18.07 -1.95 27.90
C GLY A 1028 17.24 -2.41 26.70
N LYS A 1029 16.05 -1.84 26.48
CA LYS A 1029 15.20 -2.10 25.31
C LYS A 1029 15.02 -0.82 24.49
N SER A 1030 14.79 -1.00 23.20
CA SER A 1030 14.51 0.11 22.28
C SER A 1030 13.09 0.62 22.49
N ASP A 1031 12.95 1.92 22.80
CA ASP A 1031 11.67 2.62 22.93
C ASP A 1031 11.26 3.28 21.60
N LEU A 1032 12.24 3.70 20.79
CA LEU A 1032 12.04 4.37 19.50
C LEU A 1032 12.92 3.75 18.43
N MET A 1033 12.34 3.52 17.26
CA MET A 1033 13.01 2.98 16.07
C MET A 1033 13.21 4.07 15.00
N PRO A 1034 14.20 3.92 14.10
CA PRO A 1034 14.36 4.82 12.97
C PRO A 1034 13.09 4.94 12.13
N GLY A 1035 12.53 6.15 12.06
CA GLY A 1035 11.29 6.45 11.34
C GLY A 1035 10.10 6.80 12.24
N ASP A 1036 10.20 6.51 13.54
CA ASP A 1036 9.21 6.92 14.52
C ASP A 1036 9.24 8.44 14.74
N GLU A 1037 8.08 9.01 15.08
CA GLU A 1037 7.98 10.42 15.43
C GLU A 1037 8.86 10.73 16.66
N GLY A 1038 9.69 11.76 16.56
CA GLY A 1038 10.60 12.16 17.64
C GLY A 1038 11.94 11.41 17.70
N TYR A 1039 12.20 10.46 16.80
CA TYR A 1039 13.47 9.71 16.76
C TYR A 1039 14.72 10.61 16.69
N ILE A 1040 14.73 11.64 15.84
CA ILE A 1040 15.86 12.57 15.72
C ILE A 1040 16.14 13.28 17.06
N LYS A 1041 15.08 13.68 17.77
CA LYS A 1041 15.20 14.35 19.08
C LYS A 1041 15.71 13.40 20.17
N ALA A 1042 15.28 12.13 20.12
CA ALA A 1042 15.82 11.07 20.97
C ALA A 1042 17.32 10.84 20.69
N ALA A 1043 17.72 10.76 19.42
CA ALA A 1043 19.12 10.64 19.01
C ALA A 1043 19.97 11.81 19.50
N MET A 1044 19.46 13.06 19.43
CA MET A 1044 20.14 14.23 20.00
C MET A 1044 20.34 14.11 21.51
N SER A 1045 19.35 13.55 22.20
CA SER A 1045 19.38 13.37 23.67
C SER A 1045 20.35 12.26 24.09
N ALA A 1046 20.50 11.23 23.26
CA ALA A 1046 21.42 10.10 23.45
C ALA A 1046 22.87 10.39 22.96
N ARG A 1047 23.17 11.64 22.60
CA ARG A 1047 24.47 12.04 22.05
C ARG A 1047 25.62 11.84 23.05
N VAL A 1048 26.76 11.37 22.56
CA VAL A 1048 27.99 11.20 23.34
C VAL A 1048 28.57 12.57 23.67
N SER A 1049 28.50 12.93 24.95
CA SER A 1049 29.02 14.19 25.45
C SER A 1049 30.52 14.35 25.17
N GLY A 1050 30.91 15.50 24.60
CA GLY A 1050 32.30 15.86 24.34
C GLY A 1050 32.84 15.46 22.97
N ILE A 1051 32.05 14.76 22.14
CA ILE A 1051 32.40 14.44 20.75
C ILE A 1051 31.66 15.40 19.82
N ASN A 1052 32.31 16.55 19.57
CA ASN A 1052 31.75 17.67 18.81
C ASN A 1052 32.70 17.99 17.64
N LEU A 1053 32.39 17.49 16.46
CA LEU A 1053 33.31 17.52 15.31
C LEU A 1053 32.86 18.59 14.33
N SER A 1054 33.62 19.69 14.25
CA SER A 1054 33.38 20.75 13.26
C SER A 1054 34.69 21.47 12.94
N VAL A 1055 34.89 21.79 11.67
CA VAL A 1055 36.10 22.46 11.17
C VAL A 1055 35.73 23.51 10.12
N GLU A 1056 36.61 24.48 9.91
CA GLU A 1056 36.43 25.49 8.85
C GLU A 1056 36.46 24.86 7.44
N ASN A 1057 35.92 25.56 6.45
CA ASN A 1057 35.83 25.02 5.10
C ASN A 1057 37.24 24.81 4.53
N GLN A 1058 37.44 23.75 3.75
CA GLN A 1058 38.71 23.40 3.11
C GLN A 1058 39.85 23.19 4.13
N SER A 1059 39.50 22.72 5.33
CA SER A 1059 40.41 22.53 6.46
C SER A 1059 40.28 21.13 7.08
N SER A 1060 41.26 20.78 7.91
CA SER A 1060 41.24 19.55 8.69
C SER A 1060 41.64 19.82 10.14
N ALA A 1061 41.13 18.99 11.05
CA ALA A 1061 41.51 19.03 12.45
C ALA A 1061 41.45 17.63 13.08
N THR A 1062 42.04 17.53 14.28
CA THR A 1062 41.97 16.33 15.10
C THR A 1062 41.22 16.62 16.38
N PHE A 1063 40.40 15.66 16.80
CA PHE A 1063 39.63 15.70 18.03
C PHE A 1063 39.86 14.42 18.82
N SER A 1064 39.53 14.45 20.11
CA SER A 1064 39.57 13.27 20.96
C SER A 1064 38.27 13.13 21.71
N GLY A 1065 37.82 11.90 21.89
CA GLY A 1065 36.62 11.57 22.65
C GLY A 1065 36.75 10.24 23.37
N VAL A 1066 35.72 9.91 24.15
CA VAL A 1066 35.62 8.63 24.85
C VAL A 1066 34.25 8.05 24.56
N PHE A 1067 34.24 6.83 24.04
CA PHE A 1067 33.03 6.02 23.91
C PHE A 1067 32.88 5.13 25.15
N GLN A 1068 31.63 4.98 25.59
CA GLN A 1068 31.30 4.02 26.65
C GLN A 1068 31.46 2.59 26.14
N LYS A 1069 31.81 1.70 27.07
CA LYS A 1069 31.97 0.26 26.79
C LYS A 1069 30.62 -0.41 26.60
N GLY A 1070 30.56 -1.49 25.83
CA GLY A 1070 29.36 -2.34 25.78
C GLY A 1070 28.22 -1.82 24.91
N SER A 1071 28.44 -0.74 24.14
CA SER A 1071 27.38 -0.06 23.38
C SER A 1071 27.70 0.03 21.88
N ILE A 1072 26.69 0.39 21.09
CA ILE A 1072 26.81 0.73 19.66
C ILE A 1072 26.66 2.25 19.52
N PHE A 1073 27.43 2.86 18.64
CA PHE A 1073 27.37 4.30 18.37
C PHE A 1073 27.22 4.58 16.88
N ALA A 1074 26.24 5.39 16.52
CA ALA A 1074 26.05 5.87 15.14
C ALA A 1074 26.48 7.34 15.03
N PRO A 1075 27.13 7.74 13.92
CA PRO A 1075 27.36 9.14 13.60
C PRO A 1075 26.04 9.82 13.16
N MET A 1076 26.02 11.14 13.22
CA MET A 1076 24.99 11.98 12.61
C MET A 1076 25.63 13.30 12.16
N ILE A 1077 25.07 13.91 11.12
CA ILE A 1077 25.45 15.24 10.65
C ILE A 1077 24.29 16.22 10.88
N ILE A 1078 24.62 17.41 11.36
CA ILE A 1078 23.74 18.57 11.44
C ILE A 1078 24.23 19.59 10.43
N ALA A 1079 23.42 19.86 9.42
CA ALA A 1079 23.75 20.77 8.33
C ALA A 1079 23.54 22.23 8.76
N ASP A 1080 24.54 23.07 8.50
CA ASP A 1080 24.56 24.51 8.82
C ASP A 1080 24.11 24.88 10.25
N GLY A 1081 24.45 24.05 11.23
CA GLY A 1081 23.96 24.20 12.59
C GLY A 1081 24.79 23.46 13.63
N ILE A 1082 24.32 23.49 14.87
CA ILE A 1082 24.89 22.76 16.02
C ILE A 1082 23.79 22.04 16.78
N ALA A 1083 24.16 21.03 17.55
CA ALA A 1083 23.21 20.21 18.32
C ALA A 1083 22.34 21.03 19.29
N GLU A 1084 22.89 22.12 19.84
CA GLU A 1084 22.17 22.94 20.80
C GLU A 1084 20.98 23.69 20.20
N MET A 1085 20.97 23.95 18.88
CA MET A 1085 19.85 24.58 18.18
C MET A 1085 18.61 23.68 18.15
N LEU A 1086 18.79 22.37 18.01
CA LEU A 1086 17.70 21.38 17.99
C LEU A 1086 17.12 21.05 19.37
N LEU A 1087 17.85 21.42 20.43
CA LEU A 1087 17.49 21.15 21.81
C LEU A 1087 16.92 22.38 22.54
N ASP A 1088 16.89 23.53 21.86
CA ASP A 1088 16.27 24.73 22.40
C ASP A 1088 14.74 24.77 22.15
N SER A 1089 14.08 25.78 22.70
CA SER A 1089 12.63 25.96 22.56
C SER A 1089 12.25 26.90 21.40
N ASP A 1090 13.21 27.35 20.59
CA ASP A 1090 12.97 28.24 19.45
C ASP A 1090 12.66 27.42 18.21
N THR A 1091 11.38 27.39 17.82
CA THR A 1091 10.90 26.65 16.65
C THR A 1091 11.44 27.18 15.31
N LYS A 1092 12.27 28.22 15.30
CA LYS A 1092 13.00 28.70 14.11
C LYS A 1092 14.38 28.08 13.97
N ASN A 1093 14.90 27.44 15.02
CA ASN A 1093 16.19 26.77 15.05
C ASN A 1093 16.01 25.28 14.71
N ASP A 1094 15.80 24.98 13.44
CA ASP A 1094 15.55 23.62 12.96
C ASP A 1094 16.52 23.22 11.83
N PRO A 1095 17.82 23.06 12.13
CA PRO A 1095 18.79 22.62 11.12
C PRO A 1095 18.52 21.18 10.69
N ALA A 1096 18.79 20.87 9.42
CA ALA A 1096 18.59 19.51 8.92
C ALA A 1096 19.56 18.52 9.57
N VAL A 1097 19.05 17.34 9.95
CA VAL A 1097 19.82 16.26 10.55
C VAL A 1097 19.72 15.02 9.69
N TYR A 1098 20.87 14.38 9.44
CA TYR A 1098 20.91 13.11 8.71
C TYR A 1098 21.66 12.04 9.51
N LEU A 1099 21.10 10.83 9.47
CA LEU A 1099 21.55 9.64 10.20
C LEU A 1099 21.76 8.45 9.24
N PRO A 1100 22.47 7.37 9.66
CA PRO A 1100 22.76 6.22 8.81
C PRO A 1100 21.51 5.44 8.35
N PHE A 1101 20.45 5.46 9.15
CA PHE A 1101 19.26 4.67 8.89
C PHE A 1101 18.30 5.40 7.96
N LEU A 1102 18.01 4.81 6.79
CA LEU A 1102 17.11 5.40 5.79
C LEU A 1102 15.75 5.80 6.38
N GLY A 1103 15.21 4.99 7.30
CA GLY A 1103 13.94 5.28 7.97
C GLY A 1103 13.95 6.57 8.78
N ALA A 1104 15.10 6.96 9.35
CA ALA A 1104 15.23 8.20 10.13
C ALA A 1104 15.32 9.48 9.28
N ASN A 1105 15.65 9.35 8.00
CA ASN A 1105 15.78 10.49 7.08
C ASN A 1105 14.46 10.69 6.32
N SER A 1106 13.90 11.90 6.35
CA SER A 1106 12.58 12.20 5.76
C SER A 1106 12.45 11.88 4.27
N ASN A 1107 13.57 11.87 3.53
CA ASN A 1107 13.66 11.54 2.11
C ASN A 1107 14.01 10.08 1.81
N LYS A 1108 14.23 9.26 2.85
CA LYS A 1108 14.74 7.89 2.77
C LYS A 1108 16.00 7.78 1.89
N THR A 1109 16.87 8.79 1.92
CA THR A 1109 18.16 8.82 1.22
C THR A 1109 19.28 8.53 2.21
N ASP A 1110 20.33 7.90 1.72
CA ASP A 1110 21.56 7.71 2.47
C ASP A 1110 22.44 8.96 2.36
N HIS A 1111 22.75 9.56 3.50
CA HIS A 1111 23.60 10.74 3.65
C HIS A 1111 24.96 10.41 4.28
N ILE A 1112 25.21 9.16 4.65
CA ILE A 1112 26.44 8.76 5.36
C ILE A 1112 27.00 7.51 4.69
N ARG A 1113 28.23 7.57 4.21
CA ARG A 1113 28.87 6.43 3.54
C ARG A 1113 30.01 5.86 4.35
N LEU A 1114 30.10 4.54 4.39
CA LEU A 1114 31.27 3.85 4.92
C LEU A 1114 32.41 3.91 3.90
N LEU A 1115 33.40 4.77 4.14
CA LEU A 1115 34.57 4.92 3.26
C LEU A 1115 35.68 3.92 3.58
N GLY A 1116 35.60 3.19 4.68
CA GLY A 1116 36.61 2.23 5.15
C GLY A 1116 36.43 1.93 6.63
N SER A 1117 37.36 1.18 7.24
CA SER A 1117 37.24 0.85 8.67
C SER A 1117 37.21 2.10 9.54
N ASN A 1118 36.09 2.33 10.24
CA ASN A 1118 35.83 3.51 11.07
C ASN A 1118 36.06 4.84 10.31
N CYS A 1119 35.72 4.89 9.02
CA CYS A 1119 35.88 6.08 8.18
C CYS A 1119 34.54 6.38 7.49
N PHE A 1120 33.99 7.56 7.74
CA PHE A 1120 32.64 7.93 7.31
C PHE A 1120 32.71 9.20 6.46
N GLY A 1121 32.04 9.21 5.31
CA GLY A 1121 31.79 10.39 4.47
C GLY A 1121 30.34 10.83 4.64
N PHE A 1122 30.06 12.12 4.53
CA PHE A 1122 28.76 12.69 4.82
C PHE A 1122 28.33 13.69 3.73
N GLU A 1123 27.02 13.81 3.56
CA GLU A 1123 26.32 14.76 2.68
C GLU A 1123 25.44 15.71 3.51
N ASP A 1124 25.58 17.02 3.30
CA ASP A 1124 24.88 18.05 4.07
C ASP A 1124 23.61 18.62 3.40
N LEU A 1125 23.39 18.31 2.12
CA LEU A 1125 22.26 18.81 1.35
C LEU A 1125 21.10 17.80 1.30
N PRO A 1126 19.84 18.26 1.33
CA PRO A 1126 18.67 17.39 1.23
C PRO A 1126 18.69 16.51 -0.01
N GLY A 1127 18.28 15.25 0.13
CA GLY A 1127 18.11 14.32 -0.98
C GLY A 1127 19.41 13.63 -1.42
N GLY A 1128 20.46 13.69 -0.60
CA GLY A 1128 21.81 13.20 -0.95
C GLY A 1128 22.68 14.24 -1.65
N GLY A 1129 22.19 15.48 -1.82
CA GLY A 1129 23.01 16.60 -2.28
C GLY A 1129 23.59 16.45 -3.67
N ASP A 1130 24.84 16.89 -3.82
CA ASP A 1130 25.65 16.64 -5.02
C ASP A 1130 26.29 15.24 -5.02
N ASN A 1131 26.00 14.43 -3.99
CA ASN A 1131 26.30 13.00 -3.86
C ASN A 1131 27.80 12.69 -4.00
N ASP A 1132 28.68 13.55 -3.50
CA ASP A 1132 30.13 13.34 -3.48
C ASP A 1132 30.68 12.91 -2.09
N PHE A 1133 29.86 13.01 -1.04
CA PHE A 1133 30.06 12.66 0.37
C PHE A 1133 31.37 13.20 0.96
N ASN A 1134 31.84 14.33 0.42
CA ASN A 1134 33.08 14.98 0.83
C ASN A 1134 32.83 16.19 1.76
N ASP A 1135 31.56 16.58 1.96
CA ASP A 1135 31.17 17.74 2.76
C ASP A 1135 31.85 17.70 4.11
N ILE A 1136 31.83 16.53 4.77
CA ILE A 1136 32.70 16.21 5.89
C ILE A 1136 33.10 14.74 5.82
N VAL A 1137 34.36 14.44 6.13
CA VAL A 1137 34.88 13.07 6.23
C VAL A 1137 35.52 12.90 7.60
N VAL A 1138 35.10 11.86 8.33
CA VAL A 1138 35.54 11.56 9.69
C VAL A 1138 36.19 10.18 9.74
N LYS A 1139 37.48 10.14 10.05
CA LYS A 1139 38.22 8.91 10.34
C LYS A 1139 38.45 8.77 11.84
N VAL A 1140 38.09 7.62 12.42
CA VAL A 1140 38.18 7.36 13.85
C VAL A 1140 39.21 6.28 14.14
N ASN A 1141 40.17 6.59 15.00
CA ASN A 1141 41.14 5.65 15.53
C ASN A 1141 40.76 5.27 16.97
N LEU A 1142 40.44 4.01 17.20
CA LEU A 1142 39.91 3.51 18.47
C LEU A 1142 40.97 2.68 19.21
N LYS A 1143 41.15 2.97 20.50
CA LYS A 1143 42.07 2.23 21.39
C LYS A 1143 41.40 1.97 22.73
N THR A 1144 41.51 0.75 23.26
CA THR A 1144 41.12 0.46 24.63
C THR A 1144 41.97 1.27 25.60
N ALA A 1145 41.33 1.82 26.64
CA ALA A 1145 41.92 2.83 27.52
C ALA A 1145 43.11 2.36 28.36
#